data_AF-A0A7C4CHJ5-F1
#
_entry.id   AF-A0A7C4CHJ5-F1
#
_cell.length_a   1.000
_cell.length_b   1.000
_cell.length_c   1.000
_cell.angle_alpha   90.00
_cell.angle_beta   90.00
_cell.angle_gamma   90.00
#
_symmetry.space_group_name_H-M   'P 1'
#
loop_
_entity.id
_entity.type
_entity.pdbx_description
1 polymer ?
#
loop_
_entity_poly.entity_id
_entity_poly.type
_entity_poly.pdbx_seq_one_letter_code
_entity_poly.pdbx_strand_id
1 'polypeptide(L)'
;HEAIIFRRTKEEINTIYEGREIFPRAKFYATVIEARKDEEKFINRLLDFLKSKLKDLAYEKGILSEKALPLLIVLIFKRASSSPYAAVTTLERLIARRTAPENMKDLIHSVKTLLGTGYEDQEYSGRDPEEIMEEFLDATSPLMSERDKEEMRKLIEMAKGIMEMGDSKLNALISLLDEVREEKDSKVIVFTEYKDTLDYIMEKLLNEGWSANSILRLSSDETADERKFMEIRRAFENDPNARVLIATDVAAEGLNLQVAHILINYEVPWSLIKLEQRIGRVWRLGQKREVEIYTLFMTNKADSAALRSIYEKLLNLKRAELSPRPITGQEVILYTETGDLTKLPPYVALKREKKFRRVTEAELIETYLKKDEKGLSDLIESIIAAKQEIERELKSKGVLYSQKTRETIINTVAQIGFESHYDLMDSMKKLLKSASSFSGLRVLSEGDELKVIRGSEMPTTITSLRTIYGALLWEERSSSPVNLVAYGPNGRVVIELVEIKDKRSGSLLYKEPVGIDLKNEKILRGAKLIDLVSSAISNLVGIAEIPDADISTKLRARVINEFRNSCNNLLATITLYSRNLQEEGLRDPDNWTKAEDLDILISKHLGSIQFIESPKGTIDISEELKKEIERRALEIVMKVERDEGRIPEIVLEEEHYDIRSVDPSTKEARIIEVKGHLGPEVYGELTPHEAELAERERERYWLYIVYNIGSNPEWVRFRDPVSTMNWEAFERVERRYILRPKEGNP
;
A
#
# COMPACT_ATOMS: atom_id res chain seq x y z
N HIS A 1 13.69 -5.79 19.11
CA HIS A 1 12.64 -5.95 18.08
C HIS A 1 11.32 -5.49 18.66
N GLU A 2 11.06 -4.18 18.69
CA GLU A 2 9.93 -3.56 19.40
C GLU A 2 8.82 -3.07 18.43
N ALA A 3 8.31 -3.95 17.56
CA ALA A 3 7.23 -3.59 16.65
C ALA A 3 6.04 -4.55 16.83
N ILE A 4 4.88 -3.99 17.16
CA ILE A 4 3.61 -4.72 17.07
C ILE A 4 3.19 -4.67 15.60
N ILE A 5 3.39 -5.78 14.88
CA ILE A 5 3.02 -5.88 13.47
C ILE A 5 1.57 -6.37 13.38
N PHE A 6 0.65 -5.46 13.09
CA PHE A 6 -0.73 -5.80 12.75
C PHE A 6 -0.82 -6.22 11.29
N ARG A 7 -1.03 -7.51 11.02
CA ARG A 7 -1.25 -8.03 9.66
C ARG A 7 -2.72 -7.89 9.29
N ARG A 8 -3.01 -7.21 8.18
CA ARG A 8 -4.33 -7.18 7.53
C ARG A 8 -4.37 -8.28 6.49
N THR A 9 -5.44 -9.06 6.47
CA THR A 9 -5.68 -10.02 5.39
C THR A 9 -6.12 -9.29 4.12
N LYS A 10 -5.88 -9.90 2.96
CA LYS A 10 -6.32 -9.34 1.66
C LYS A 10 -7.84 -9.20 1.58
N GLU A 11 -8.56 -10.15 2.17
CA GLU A 11 -10.02 -10.10 2.26
C GLU A 11 -10.52 -8.94 3.12
N GLU A 12 -9.88 -8.68 4.27
CA GLU A 12 -10.20 -7.50 5.08
C GLU A 12 -9.92 -6.22 4.31
N ILE A 13 -8.81 -6.16 3.56
CA ILE A 13 -8.51 -4.99 2.73
C ILE A 13 -9.67 -4.75 1.74
N ASN A 14 -10.09 -5.79 1.00
CA ASN A 14 -11.19 -5.67 0.04
C ASN A 14 -12.52 -5.27 0.69
N THR A 15 -12.91 -5.95 1.77
CA THR A 15 -14.28 -5.86 2.32
C THR A 15 -14.44 -4.76 3.37
N ILE A 16 -13.43 -4.54 4.21
CA ILE A 16 -13.49 -3.65 5.37
C ILE A 16 -12.81 -2.31 5.09
N TYR A 17 -11.58 -2.33 4.57
CA TYR A 17 -10.79 -1.09 4.42
C TYR A 17 -11.17 -0.34 3.13
N GLU A 18 -11.22 -1.04 2.01
CA GLU A 18 -11.35 -0.44 0.68
C GLU A 18 -12.77 -0.53 0.14
N GLY A 19 -13.51 -1.56 0.52
CA GLY A 19 -14.90 -1.73 0.09
C GLY A 19 -15.08 -2.10 -1.38
N ARG A 20 -14.01 -2.56 -2.02
CA ARG A 20 -13.93 -2.95 -3.42
C ARG A 20 -12.84 -4.01 -3.58
N GLU A 21 -12.83 -4.69 -4.71
CA GLU A 21 -11.81 -5.68 -5.00
C GLU A 21 -10.47 -5.00 -5.34
N ILE A 22 -9.56 -4.96 -4.37
CA ILE A 22 -8.16 -4.53 -4.56
C ILE A 22 -7.26 -5.71 -4.88
N PHE A 23 -7.48 -6.82 -4.16
CA PHE A 23 -6.87 -8.10 -4.47
C PHE A 23 -7.89 -8.96 -5.20
N PRO A 24 -7.65 -9.35 -6.46
CA PRO A 24 -8.54 -10.28 -7.14
C PRO A 24 -8.58 -11.61 -6.40
N ARG A 25 -9.63 -12.40 -6.65
CA ARG A 25 -9.77 -13.75 -6.07
C ARG A 25 -8.60 -14.63 -6.48
N ALA A 26 -8.23 -15.56 -5.60
CA ALA A 26 -7.38 -16.68 -5.95
C ALA A 26 -8.11 -18.00 -5.65
N LYS A 27 -7.87 -18.99 -6.50
CA LYS A 27 -8.42 -20.35 -6.41
C LYS A 27 -7.28 -21.30 -6.10
N PHE A 28 -7.50 -22.17 -5.11
CA PHE A 28 -6.50 -23.16 -4.70
C PHE A 28 -6.95 -24.53 -5.17
N TYR A 29 -6.15 -25.13 -6.05
CA TYR A 29 -6.37 -26.44 -6.62
C TYR A 29 -5.37 -27.43 -6.05
N ALA A 30 -5.87 -28.48 -5.41
CA ALA A 30 -5.07 -29.66 -5.08
C ALA A 30 -5.26 -30.69 -6.18
N THR A 31 -4.23 -30.87 -7.01
CA THR A 31 -4.24 -31.83 -8.11
C THR A 31 -3.70 -33.16 -7.58
N VAL A 32 -4.59 -34.13 -7.39
CA VAL A 32 -4.22 -35.47 -6.90
C VAL A 32 -4.02 -36.39 -8.10
N ILE A 33 -2.82 -36.93 -8.22
CA ILE A 33 -2.34 -37.73 -9.35
C ILE A 33 -2.18 -39.17 -8.86
N GLU A 34 -2.83 -40.11 -9.53
CA GLU A 34 -2.75 -41.51 -9.15
C GLU A 34 -1.34 -42.05 -9.43
N ALA A 35 -0.66 -42.57 -8.40
CA ALA A 35 0.62 -43.21 -8.54
C ALA A 35 0.47 -44.56 -9.25
N ARG A 36 1.28 -44.78 -10.29
CA ARG A 36 1.37 -46.09 -10.92
C ARG A 36 1.98 -47.12 -9.97
N LYS A 37 1.71 -48.40 -10.22
CA LYS A 37 2.19 -49.51 -9.36
C LYS A 37 3.71 -49.54 -9.19
N ASP A 38 4.46 -49.18 -10.22
CA ASP A 38 5.91 -49.13 -10.19
C ASP A 38 6.45 -47.90 -9.42
N GLU A 39 5.80 -46.74 -9.56
CA GLU A 39 6.07 -45.54 -8.75
C GLU A 39 5.77 -45.78 -7.26
N GLU A 40 4.64 -46.41 -6.96
CA GLU A 40 4.26 -46.77 -5.59
C GLU A 40 5.28 -47.76 -4.98
N LYS A 41 5.71 -48.75 -5.77
CA LYS A 41 6.74 -49.71 -5.36
C LYS A 41 8.08 -49.03 -5.11
N PHE A 42 8.47 -48.07 -5.94
CA PHE A 42 9.68 -47.27 -5.75
C PHE A 42 9.64 -46.50 -4.43
N ILE A 43 8.56 -45.75 -4.17
CA ILE A 43 8.41 -44.97 -2.94
C ILE A 43 8.38 -45.87 -1.70
N ASN A 44 7.64 -46.98 -1.73
CA ASN A 44 7.60 -47.94 -0.62
C ASN A 44 9.00 -48.50 -0.31
N ARG A 45 9.74 -48.90 -1.36
CA ARG A 45 11.09 -49.44 -1.21
C ARG A 45 12.08 -48.39 -0.71
N LEU A 46 11.97 -47.16 -1.19
CA LEU A 46 12.76 -46.02 -0.70
C LEU A 46 12.48 -45.77 0.79
N LEU A 47 11.21 -45.75 1.20
CA LEU A 47 10.83 -45.58 2.60
C LEU A 47 11.39 -46.69 3.48
N ASP A 48 11.34 -47.95 3.04
CA ASP A 48 11.93 -49.08 3.77
C ASP A 48 13.44 -48.94 3.90
N PHE A 49 14.12 -48.50 2.84
CA PHE A 49 15.55 -48.20 2.88
C PHE A 49 15.87 -47.10 3.90
N LEU A 50 15.19 -45.95 3.83
CA LEU A 50 15.40 -44.82 4.75
C LEU A 50 15.07 -45.18 6.20
N LYS A 51 14.01 -45.96 6.44
CA LYS A 51 13.67 -46.48 7.77
C LYS A 51 14.73 -47.44 8.29
N SER A 52 15.33 -48.26 7.44
CA SER A 52 16.42 -49.15 7.86
C SER A 52 17.66 -48.34 8.29
N LYS A 53 18.02 -47.27 7.55
CA LYS A 53 19.08 -46.34 7.96
C LYS A 53 18.80 -45.64 9.30
N LEU A 54 17.56 -45.21 9.55
CA LEU A 54 17.17 -44.64 10.84
C LEU A 54 17.29 -45.65 11.99
N LYS A 55 17.06 -46.95 11.72
CA LYS A 55 17.27 -48.01 12.72
C LYS A 55 18.76 -48.24 12.97
N ASP A 56 19.58 -48.31 11.92
CA ASP A 56 21.04 -48.48 12.04
C ASP A 56 21.65 -47.37 12.93
N LEU A 57 21.17 -46.12 12.80
CA LEU A 57 21.52 -45.00 13.69
C LEU A 57 21.24 -45.27 15.18
N ALA A 58 20.16 -46.00 15.51
CA ALA A 58 19.82 -46.31 16.90
C ALA A 58 20.79 -47.33 17.52
N TYR A 59 21.54 -48.07 16.69
CA TYR A 59 22.48 -49.12 17.11
C TYR A 59 23.95 -48.68 17.01
N GLU A 60 24.32 -47.80 16.08
CA GLU A 60 25.68 -47.26 15.92
C GLU A 60 25.89 -45.95 16.67
N LYS A 61 26.89 -45.89 17.55
CA LYS A 61 27.23 -44.68 18.34
C LYS A 61 28.35 -43.87 17.67
N GLY A 62 28.00 -42.70 17.14
CA GLY A 62 28.95 -41.70 16.64
C GLY A 62 28.32 -40.31 16.56
N ILE A 63 28.94 -39.30 17.17
CA ILE A 63 28.37 -37.93 17.27
C ILE A 63 28.11 -37.30 15.89
N LEU A 64 28.94 -37.62 14.89
CA LEU A 64 28.81 -37.14 13.52
C LEU A 64 27.68 -37.86 12.76
N SER A 65 27.57 -39.19 12.88
CA SER A 65 26.47 -39.96 12.26
C SER A 65 25.12 -39.62 12.88
N GLU A 66 25.05 -39.44 14.21
CA GLU A 66 23.84 -39.05 14.96
C GLU A 66 23.20 -37.74 14.46
N LYS A 67 24.00 -36.82 13.90
CA LYS A 67 23.51 -35.52 13.39
C LYS A 67 23.36 -35.48 11.87
N ALA A 68 24.29 -36.09 11.13
CA ALA A 68 24.28 -36.03 9.67
C ALA A 68 23.25 -36.97 9.04
N LEU A 69 23.14 -38.20 9.53
CA LEU A 69 22.31 -39.23 8.89
C LEU A 69 20.80 -38.89 8.90
N PRO A 70 20.21 -38.30 9.96
CA PRO A 70 18.81 -37.84 9.92
C PRO A 70 18.57 -36.76 8.85
N LEU A 71 19.49 -35.79 8.72
CA LEU A 71 19.39 -34.73 7.71
C LEU A 71 19.54 -35.31 6.29
N LEU A 72 20.46 -36.25 6.09
CA LEU A 72 20.65 -36.96 4.83
C LEU A 72 19.37 -37.70 4.42
N ILE A 73 18.77 -38.43 5.36
CA ILE A 73 17.55 -39.20 5.13
C ILE A 73 16.38 -38.27 4.73
N VAL A 74 16.23 -37.13 5.40
CA VAL A 74 15.24 -36.10 5.03
C VAL A 74 15.52 -35.57 3.64
N LEU A 75 16.79 -35.28 3.30
CA LEU A 75 17.17 -34.76 2.00
C LEU A 75 16.91 -35.76 0.86
N ILE A 76 17.30 -37.03 1.03
CA ILE A 76 17.02 -38.09 0.06
C ILE A 76 15.51 -38.23 -0.13
N PHE A 77 14.74 -38.26 0.96
CA PHE A 77 13.29 -38.37 0.91
C PHE A 77 12.65 -37.22 0.11
N LYS A 78 13.05 -35.97 0.39
CA LYS A 78 12.50 -34.79 -0.30
C LYS A 78 12.85 -34.78 -1.78
N ARG A 79 14.13 -35.00 -2.13
CA ARG A 79 14.60 -34.99 -3.53
C ARG A 79 13.94 -36.11 -4.33
N ALA A 80 13.84 -37.32 -3.77
CA ALA A 80 13.19 -38.43 -4.45
C ALA A 80 11.67 -38.31 -4.56
N SER A 81 11.02 -37.56 -3.66
CA SER A 81 9.58 -37.26 -3.77
C SER A 81 9.28 -36.13 -4.76
N SER A 82 10.28 -35.28 -5.05
CA SER A 82 10.19 -34.22 -6.05
C SER A 82 10.14 -34.80 -7.46
N SER A 83 11.18 -35.54 -7.90
CA SER A 83 11.17 -36.23 -9.20
C SER A 83 12.03 -37.49 -9.23
N PRO A 84 11.75 -38.46 -10.13
CA PRO A 84 12.61 -39.61 -10.35
C PRO A 84 14.04 -39.23 -10.75
N TYR A 85 14.20 -38.17 -11.54
CA TYR A 85 15.52 -37.66 -11.94
C TYR A 85 16.32 -37.13 -10.74
N ALA A 86 15.71 -36.29 -9.90
CA ALA A 86 16.35 -35.84 -8.67
C ALA A 86 16.69 -37.00 -7.72
N ALA A 87 15.89 -38.07 -7.71
CA ALA A 87 16.23 -39.29 -6.99
C ALA A 87 17.50 -39.95 -7.55
N VAL A 88 17.58 -40.16 -8.86
CA VAL A 88 18.73 -40.76 -9.54
C VAL A 88 19.99 -39.96 -9.26
N THR A 89 19.99 -38.65 -9.52
CA THR A 89 21.15 -37.77 -9.31
C THR A 89 21.62 -37.82 -7.86
N THR A 90 20.70 -37.78 -6.90
CA THR A 90 21.02 -37.85 -5.46
C THR A 90 21.68 -39.17 -5.09
N LEU A 91 21.11 -40.29 -5.54
CA LEU A 91 21.61 -41.63 -5.20
C LEU A 91 22.92 -41.96 -5.91
N GLU A 92 23.08 -41.58 -7.19
CA GLU A 92 24.32 -41.76 -7.94
C GLU A 92 25.47 -40.97 -7.29
N ARG A 93 25.19 -39.76 -6.82
CA ARG A 93 26.17 -38.94 -6.09
C ARG A 93 26.60 -39.58 -4.77
N LEU A 94 25.69 -40.20 -4.03
CA LEU A 94 26.03 -40.94 -2.80
C LEU A 94 26.84 -42.21 -3.08
N ILE A 95 26.65 -42.87 -4.22
CA ILE A 95 27.45 -44.04 -4.64
C ILE A 95 28.85 -43.61 -5.08
N ALA A 96 28.97 -42.45 -5.73
CA ALA A 96 30.25 -41.90 -6.18
C ALA A 96 31.13 -41.58 -4.96
N ARG A 97 32.17 -42.40 -4.75
CA ARG A 97 33.04 -42.32 -3.57
C ARG A 97 33.90 -41.05 -3.65
N ARG A 98 33.47 -39.98 -3.00
CA ARG A 98 34.16 -38.69 -2.94
C ARG A 98 34.84 -38.49 -1.57
N THR A 99 35.89 -37.67 -1.57
CA THR A 99 36.69 -37.37 -0.37
C THR A 99 35.84 -36.63 0.65
N ALA A 100 35.92 -37.02 1.93
CA ALA A 100 35.22 -36.29 3.00
C ALA A 100 35.78 -34.85 3.09
N PRO A 101 34.92 -33.81 3.14
CA PRO A 101 35.38 -32.43 3.23
C PRO A 101 36.04 -32.14 4.59
N GLU A 102 36.89 -31.12 4.62
CA GLU A 102 37.68 -30.75 5.81
C GLU A 102 36.83 -30.26 6.99
N ASN A 103 35.56 -29.87 6.78
CA ASN A 103 34.72 -29.28 7.84
C ASN A 103 33.22 -29.70 7.83
N MET A 104 32.95 -30.96 8.20
CA MET A 104 31.60 -31.55 8.27
C MET A 104 30.64 -30.87 9.27
N LYS A 105 31.13 -30.29 10.37
CA LYS A 105 30.26 -29.71 11.41
C LYS A 105 29.52 -28.47 10.93
N ASP A 106 30.21 -27.59 10.20
CA ASP A 106 29.63 -26.36 9.66
C ASP A 106 28.63 -26.66 8.54
N LEU A 107 28.89 -27.70 7.76
CA LEU A 107 28.00 -28.19 6.73
C LEU A 107 26.70 -28.75 7.32
N ILE A 108 26.78 -29.56 8.38
CA ILE A 108 25.61 -30.05 9.14
C ILE A 108 24.79 -28.86 9.68
N HIS A 109 25.45 -27.83 10.22
CA HIS A 109 24.75 -26.65 10.72
C HIS A 109 24.02 -25.92 9.60
N SER A 110 24.68 -25.70 8.46
CA SER A 110 24.12 -25.02 7.29
C SER A 110 22.89 -25.77 6.74
N VAL A 111 22.99 -27.08 6.53
CA VAL A 111 21.86 -27.91 6.07
C VAL A 111 20.72 -27.93 7.08
N LYS A 112 21.04 -28.03 8.38
CA LYS A 112 20.03 -27.96 9.44
C LYS A 112 19.29 -26.63 9.43
N THR A 113 19.98 -25.52 9.17
CA THR A 113 19.35 -24.19 9.05
C THR A 113 18.46 -24.12 7.81
N LEU A 114 18.92 -24.61 6.65
CA LEU A 114 18.13 -24.67 5.41
C LEU A 114 16.85 -25.51 5.55
N LEU A 115 16.92 -26.61 6.29
CA LEU A 115 15.75 -27.47 6.57
C LEU A 115 14.93 -27.01 7.78
N GLY A 116 15.52 -26.19 8.65
CA GLY A 116 14.99 -25.78 9.95
C GLY A 116 14.22 -24.46 9.95
N THR A 117 14.49 -23.58 9.01
CA THR A 117 13.89 -22.26 8.91
C THR A 117 13.03 -22.16 7.65
N GLY A 118 11.87 -21.49 7.74
CA GLY A 118 11.29 -20.88 6.53
C GLY A 118 12.28 -19.82 6.05
N TYR A 119 12.40 -19.61 4.74
CA TYR A 119 13.42 -18.75 4.11
C TYR A 119 13.56 -17.32 4.71
N GLU A 120 12.62 -16.88 5.55
CA GLU A 120 12.59 -15.58 6.24
C GLU A 120 13.65 -15.35 7.35
N ASP A 121 14.29 -16.39 7.90
CA ASP A 121 15.41 -16.21 8.88
C ASP A 121 16.79 -16.25 8.18
N GLN A 122 16.85 -16.24 6.84
CA GLN A 122 18.12 -16.20 6.10
C GLN A 122 18.74 -14.78 6.18
N GLU A 123 19.62 -14.56 7.15
CA GLU A 123 20.82 -13.77 6.83
C GLU A 123 21.60 -14.59 5.81
N TYR A 124 21.44 -14.25 4.52
CA TYR A 124 22.11 -14.91 3.40
C TYR A 124 23.56 -15.22 3.77
N SER A 125 23.90 -16.50 3.90
CA SER A 125 25.26 -16.97 4.17
C SER A 125 26.20 -16.75 2.98
N GLY A 126 25.77 -16.00 1.96
CA GLY A 126 26.50 -15.73 0.71
C GLY A 126 26.72 -16.96 -0.17
N ARG A 127 26.23 -18.14 0.23
CA ARG A 127 26.42 -19.41 -0.47
C ARG A 127 25.10 -19.93 -1.03
N ASP A 128 25.16 -20.54 -2.22
CA ASP A 128 24.00 -21.16 -2.87
C ASP A 128 23.51 -22.36 -2.03
N PRO A 129 22.21 -22.40 -1.64
CA PRO A 129 21.62 -23.54 -0.95
C PRO A 129 21.83 -24.88 -1.65
N GLU A 130 21.89 -24.90 -2.99
CA GLU A 130 22.10 -26.12 -3.75
C GLU A 130 23.53 -26.64 -3.59
N GLU A 131 24.55 -25.78 -3.73
CA GLU A 131 25.94 -26.13 -3.46
C GLU A 131 26.13 -26.72 -2.06
N ILE A 132 25.46 -26.14 -1.05
CA ILE A 132 25.52 -26.64 0.34
C ILE A 132 24.94 -28.06 0.43
N MET A 133 23.80 -28.32 -0.23
CA MET A 133 23.19 -29.65 -0.24
C MET A 133 24.07 -30.67 -0.96
N GLU A 134 24.67 -30.27 -2.07
CA GLU A 134 25.57 -31.09 -2.87
C GLU A 134 26.84 -31.48 -2.13
N GLU A 135 27.51 -30.50 -1.50
CA GLU A 135 28.66 -30.75 -0.63
C GLU A 135 28.29 -31.71 0.50
N PHE A 136 27.09 -31.58 1.06
CA PHE A 136 26.62 -32.45 2.13
C PHE A 136 26.37 -33.89 1.68
N LEU A 137 25.83 -34.09 0.49
CA LEU A 137 25.70 -35.43 -0.11
C LEU A 137 27.08 -36.06 -0.32
N ASP A 138 28.03 -35.31 -0.90
CA ASP A 138 29.40 -35.78 -1.13
C ASP A 138 30.09 -36.16 0.20
N ALA A 139 29.90 -35.33 1.22
CA ALA A 139 30.47 -35.53 2.55
C ALA A 139 29.92 -36.77 3.26
N THR A 140 28.67 -37.14 2.98
CA THR A 140 27.97 -38.23 3.66
C THR A 140 28.02 -39.55 2.91
N SER A 141 28.52 -39.57 1.66
CA SER A 141 28.78 -40.79 0.89
C SER A 141 29.56 -41.88 1.68
N PRO A 142 30.60 -41.56 2.48
CA PRO A 142 31.33 -42.57 3.26
C PRO A 142 30.51 -43.26 4.35
N LEU A 143 29.36 -42.69 4.74
CA LEU A 143 28.45 -43.32 5.71
C LEU A 143 27.66 -44.49 5.09
N MET A 144 27.69 -44.64 3.76
CA MET A 144 26.94 -45.66 3.05
C MET A 144 27.75 -46.95 2.94
N SER A 145 27.22 -48.05 3.49
CA SER A 145 27.83 -49.38 3.38
C SER A 145 27.71 -49.94 1.96
N GLU A 146 28.47 -50.98 1.62
CA GLU A 146 28.33 -51.65 0.32
C GLU A 146 26.92 -52.25 0.11
N ARG A 147 26.27 -52.68 1.20
CA ARG A 147 24.87 -53.11 1.16
C ARG A 147 23.94 -51.96 0.79
N ASP A 148 24.21 -50.77 1.30
CA ASP A 148 23.40 -49.58 1.01
C ASP A 148 23.55 -49.14 -0.43
N LYS A 149 24.79 -49.12 -0.93
CA LYS A 149 25.08 -48.82 -2.34
C LYS A 149 24.37 -49.79 -3.28
N GLU A 150 24.32 -51.08 -2.92
CA GLU A 150 23.60 -52.07 -3.71
C GLU A 150 22.08 -51.83 -3.72
N GLU A 151 21.51 -51.41 -2.59
CA GLU A 151 20.09 -51.05 -2.54
C GLU A 151 19.80 -49.74 -3.31
N MET A 152 20.70 -48.76 -3.22
CA MET A 152 20.64 -47.52 -4.00
C MET A 152 20.69 -47.78 -5.50
N ARG A 153 21.54 -48.69 -5.99
CA ARG A 153 21.57 -49.09 -7.41
C ARG A 153 20.21 -49.60 -7.87
N LYS A 154 19.55 -50.44 -7.06
CA LYS A 154 18.20 -50.95 -7.40
C LYS A 154 17.15 -49.84 -7.43
N LEU A 155 17.23 -48.88 -6.51
CA LEU A 155 16.36 -47.70 -6.51
C LEU A 155 16.60 -46.82 -7.74
N ILE A 156 17.86 -46.64 -8.16
CA ILE A 156 18.23 -45.91 -9.38
C ILE A 156 17.62 -46.59 -10.61
N GLU A 157 17.77 -47.90 -10.76
CA GLU A 157 17.19 -48.64 -11.90
C GLU A 157 15.66 -48.52 -11.93
N MET A 158 15.00 -48.56 -10.77
CA MET A 158 13.55 -48.34 -10.69
C MET A 158 13.16 -46.91 -11.11
N ALA A 159 13.88 -45.90 -10.64
CA ALA A 159 13.63 -44.51 -11.00
C ALA A 159 13.87 -44.24 -12.50
N LYS A 160 14.93 -44.80 -13.09
CA LYS A 160 15.18 -44.76 -14.54
C LYS A 160 14.04 -45.42 -15.33
N GLY A 161 13.57 -46.58 -14.88
CA GLY A 161 12.42 -47.26 -15.50
C GLY A 161 11.14 -46.40 -15.47
N ILE A 162 10.88 -45.68 -14.37
CA ILE A 162 9.77 -44.73 -14.28
C ILE A 162 9.93 -43.61 -15.32
N MET A 163 11.13 -43.01 -15.44
CA MET A 163 11.42 -41.94 -16.40
C MET A 163 11.26 -42.38 -17.87
N GLU A 164 11.67 -43.61 -18.19
CA GLU A 164 11.55 -44.20 -19.53
C GLU A 164 10.09 -44.43 -19.93
N MET A 165 9.25 -44.88 -18.98
CA MET A 165 7.83 -45.10 -19.21
C MET A 165 6.98 -43.82 -19.13
N GLY A 166 7.55 -42.71 -18.68
CA GLY A 166 6.85 -41.44 -18.42
C GLY A 166 6.37 -41.33 -16.96
N ASP A 167 6.88 -40.31 -16.28
CA ASP A 167 6.55 -39.97 -14.88
C ASP A 167 5.14 -39.37 -14.79
N SER A 168 4.29 -39.93 -13.93
CA SER A 168 2.89 -39.50 -13.81
C SER A 168 2.76 -38.05 -13.36
N LYS A 169 3.66 -37.58 -12.48
CA LYS A 169 3.65 -36.20 -11.96
C LYS A 169 3.98 -35.20 -13.05
N LEU A 170 5.05 -35.46 -13.81
CA LEU A 170 5.43 -34.66 -14.96
C LEU A 170 4.35 -34.67 -16.05
N ASN A 171 3.74 -35.81 -16.36
CA ASN A 171 2.67 -35.90 -17.34
C ASN A 171 1.47 -35.02 -16.94
N ALA A 172 1.10 -35.02 -15.66
CA ALA A 172 0.05 -34.13 -15.16
C ALA A 172 0.43 -32.65 -15.27
N LEU A 173 1.71 -32.29 -15.02
CA LEU A 173 2.19 -30.94 -15.27
C LEU A 173 2.07 -30.56 -16.75
N ILE A 174 2.47 -31.45 -17.66
CA ILE A 174 2.38 -31.21 -19.11
C ILE A 174 0.92 -30.97 -19.51
N SER A 175 -0.02 -31.80 -19.05
CA SER A 175 -1.45 -31.61 -19.31
C SER A 175 -1.96 -30.24 -18.83
N LEU A 176 -1.57 -29.80 -17.62
CA LEU A 176 -1.94 -28.49 -17.11
C LEU A 176 -1.33 -27.35 -17.94
N LEU A 177 -0.09 -27.51 -18.40
CA LEU A 177 0.56 -26.51 -19.26
C LEU A 177 -0.05 -26.47 -20.66
N ASP A 178 -0.51 -27.60 -21.20
CA ASP A 178 -1.21 -27.66 -22.49
C ASP A 178 -2.55 -26.93 -22.44
N GLU A 179 -3.32 -27.03 -21.35
CA GLU A 179 -4.53 -26.21 -21.15
C GLU A 179 -4.19 -24.71 -21.19
N VAL A 180 -3.10 -24.30 -20.54
CA VAL A 180 -2.62 -22.91 -20.59
C VAL A 180 -2.20 -22.52 -22.00
N ARG A 181 -1.57 -23.43 -22.75
CA ARG A 181 -1.13 -23.18 -24.13
C ARG A 181 -2.29 -22.73 -25.02
N GLU A 182 -3.49 -23.27 -24.80
CA GLU A 182 -4.71 -22.91 -25.53
C GLU A 182 -5.26 -21.53 -25.16
N GLU A 183 -5.14 -21.11 -23.91
CA GLU A 183 -5.51 -19.76 -23.48
C GLU A 183 -4.52 -18.72 -23.99
N LYS A 184 -4.96 -17.79 -24.85
CA LYS A 184 -4.08 -16.68 -25.28
C LYS A 184 -3.86 -15.71 -24.10
N ASP A 185 -2.65 -15.19 -23.96
CA ASP A 185 -2.23 -14.20 -22.93
C ASP A 185 -2.09 -14.71 -21.49
N SER A 186 -2.09 -16.03 -21.26
CA SER A 186 -1.85 -16.62 -19.93
C SER A 186 -0.36 -16.92 -19.69
N LYS A 187 0.19 -16.42 -18.57
CA LYS A 187 1.55 -16.74 -18.08
C LYS A 187 1.48 -17.58 -16.81
N VAL A 188 2.36 -18.59 -16.74
CA VAL A 188 2.45 -19.58 -15.65
C VAL A 188 3.82 -19.54 -15.01
N ILE A 189 3.86 -19.74 -13.71
CA ILE A 189 5.08 -20.04 -12.97
C ILE A 189 4.98 -21.45 -12.41
N VAL A 190 6.00 -22.27 -12.67
CA VAL A 190 6.17 -23.59 -12.06
C VAL A 190 7.29 -23.50 -11.04
N PHE A 191 6.97 -23.65 -9.76
CA PHE A 191 7.95 -23.70 -8.69
C PHE A 191 8.36 -25.13 -8.38
N THR A 192 9.67 -25.34 -8.29
CA THR A 192 10.31 -26.54 -7.75
C THR A 192 11.35 -26.15 -6.69
N GLU A 193 11.57 -26.97 -5.66
CA GLU A 193 12.62 -26.76 -4.66
C GLU A 193 14.01 -27.07 -5.20
N TYR A 194 14.11 -27.94 -6.21
CA TYR A 194 15.37 -28.48 -6.69
C TYR A 194 15.60 -28.19 -8.18
N LYS A 195 16.84 -27.83 -8.52
CA LYS A 195 17.26 -27.58 -9.90
C LYS A 195 17.31 -28.85 -10.72
N ASP A 196 17.70 -29.99 -10.15
CA ASP A 196 17.61 -31.29 -10.85
C ASP A 196 16.20 -31.52 -11.42
N THR A 197 15.17 -31.27 -10.61
CA THR A 197 13.77 -31.39 -11.03
C THR A 197 13.42 -30.33 -12.07
N LEU A 198 13.92 -29.10 -11.93
CA LEU A 198 13.76 -28.06 -12.94
C LEU A 198 14.30 -28.52 -14.29
N ASP A 199 15.52 -29.04 -14.31
CA ASP A 199 16.23 -29.47 -15.52
C ASP A 199 15.51 -30.63 -16.19
N TYR A 200 15.02 -31.57 -15.39
CA TYR A 200 14.18 -32.67 -15.84
C TYR A 200 12.88 -32.20 -16.51
N ILE A 201 12.19 -31.23 -15.91
CA ILE A 201 10.96 -30.66 -16.50
C ILE A 201 11.29 -29.92 -17.81
N MET A 202 12.36 -29.12 -17.83
CA MET A 202 12.80 -28.38 -19.01
C MET A 202 13.10 -29.30 -20.18
N GLU A 203 13.92 -30.34 -19.97
CA GLU A 203 14.29 -31.31 -20.99
C GLU A 203 13.05 -31.97 -21.60
N LYS A 204 12.10 -32.38 -20.75
CA LYS A 204 10.90 -33.08 -21.19
C LYS A 204 9.93 -32.19 -21.94
N LEU A 205 9.71 -30.95 -21.49
CA LEU A 205 8.85 -30.01 -22.23
C LEU A 205 9.40 -29.69 -23.62
N LEU A 206 10.73 -29.54 -23.75
CA LEU A 206 11.35 -29.33 -25.07
C LEU A 206 11.17 -30.54 -25.99
N ASN A 207 11.27 -31.76 -25.45
CA ASN A 207 11.03 -33.00 -26.20
C ASN A 207 9.56 -33.15 -26.64
N GLU A 208 8.61 -32.66 -25.84
CA GLU A 208 7.16 -32.62 -26.18
C GLU A 208 6.81 -31.49 -27.17
N GLY A 209 7.80 -30.78 -27.71
CA GLY A 209 7.61 -29.78 -28.77
C GLY A 209 7.24 -28.39 -28.28
N TRP A 210 7.49 -28.07 -27.02
CA TRP A 210 7.44 -26.69 -26.54
C TRP A 210 8.61 -25.87 -27.13
N SER A 211 8.32 -24.64 -27.54
CA SER A 211 9.35 -23.75 -28.08
C SER A 211 10.27 -23.28 -26.97
N ALA A 212 11.59 -23.31 -27.20
CA ALA A 212 12.59 -22.80 -26.25
C ALA A 212 12.40 -21.32 -25.90
N ASN A 213 11.79 -20.52 -26.79
CA ASN A 213 11.48 -19.12 -26.51
C ASN A 213 10.23 -18.95 -25.63
N SER A 214 9.42 -20.00 -25.47
CA SER A 214 8.18 -19.96 -24.69
C SER A 214 8.34 -20.37 -23.24
N ILE A 215 9.42 -21.07 -22.91
CA ILE A 215 9.73 -21.56 -21.58
C ILE A 215 11.05 -20.95 -21.12
N LEU A 216 11.02 -20.32 -19.95
CA LEU A 216 12.18 -19.74 -19.30
C LEU A 216 12.58 -20.59 -18.09
N ARG A 217 13.88 -20.73 -17.90
CA ARG A 217 14.51 -21.37 -16.74
C ARG A 217 15.10 -20.30 -15.83
N LEU A 218 14.93 -20.47 -14.51
CA LEU A 218 15.58 -19.61 -13.53
C LEU A 218 16.00 -20.41 -12.29
N SER A 219 17.31 -20.69 -12.21
CA SER A 219 17.96 -21.33 -11.07
C SER A 219 19.10 -20.44 -10.54
N SER A 220 19.89 -20.96 -9.59
CA SER A 220 21.10 -20.26 -9.11
C SER A 220 22.10 -20.00 -10.24
N ASP A 221 22.18 -20.87 -11.25
CA ASP A 221 23.06 -20.72 -12.42
C ASP A 221 22.77 -19.42 -13.19
N GLU A 222 21.50 -19.18 -13.51
CA GLU A 222 21.07 -18.00 -14.26
C GLU A 222 21.20 -16.73 -13.43
N THR A 223 21.00 -16.85 -12.11
CA THR A 223 21.06 -15.71 -11.19
C THR A 223 22.51 -15.25 -10.96
N ALA A 224 23.48 -16.16 -11.07
CA ALA A 224 24.90 -15.84 -10.99
C ALA A 224 25.42 -15.00 -12.17
N ASP A 225 24.75 -15.06 -13.33
CA ASP A 225 25.04 -14.25 -14.51
C ASP A 225 24.03 -13.10 -14.63
N GLU A 226 24.44 -11.91 -14.17
CA GLU A 226 23.59 -10.71 -14.14
C GLU A 226 22.96 -10.38 -15.51
N ARG A 227 23.67 -10.66 -16.63
CA ARG A 227 23.14 -10.40 -17.97
C ARG A 227 22.01 -11.36 -18.28
N LYS A 228 22.21 -12.66 -18.08
CA LYS A 228 21.17 -13.68 -18.30
C LYS A 228 19.97 -13.46 -17.41
N PHE A 229 20.19 -13.14 -16.13
CA PHE A 229 19.11 -12.82 -15.20
C PHE A 229 18.25 -11.64 -15.70
N MET A 230 18.89 -10.57 -16.18
CA MET A 230 18.20 -9.41 -16.74
C MET A 230 17.48 -9.71 -18.05
N GLU A 231 18.04 -10.59 -18.89
CA GLU A 231 17.38 -11.08 -20.12
C GLU A 231 16.12 -11.88 -19.80
N ILE A 232 16.20 -12.85 -18.89
CA ILE A 232 15.07 -13.68 -18.43
C ILE A 232 14.00 -12.79 -17.80
N ARG A 233 14.39 -11.85 -16.94
CA ARG A 233 13.47 -10.92 -16.31
C ARG A 233 12.73 -10.10 -17.37
N ARG A 234 13.43 -9.50 -18.34
CA ARG A 234 12.81 -8.70 -19.39
C ARG A 234 11.90 -9.53 -20.28
N ALA A 235 12.31 -10.74 -20.65
CA ALA A 235 11.52 -11.67 -21.45
C ALA A 235 10.23 -12.06 -20.71
N PHE A 236 10.34 -12.50 -19.45
CA PHE A 236 9.16 -12.89 -18.68
C PHE A 236 8.21 -11.73 -18.39
N GLU A 237 8.74 -10.52 -18.15
CA GLU A 237 7.89 -9.36 -17.85
C GLU A 237 7.23 -8.77 -19.12
N ASN A 238 7.90 -8.78 -20.28
CA ASN A 238 7.48 -7.99 -21.45
C ASN A 238 7.21 -8.79 -22.74
N ASP A 239 7.77 -9.99 -22.92
CA ASP A 239 7.56 -10.79 -24.14
C ASP A 239 6.26 -11.61 -24.00
N PRO A 240 5.24 -11.41 -24.85
CA PRO A 240 4.03 -12.22 -24.85
C PRO A 240 4.27 -13.70 -25.16
N ASN A 241 5.37 -14.03 -25.85
CA ASN A 241 5.70 -15.41 -26.21
C ASN A 241 6.35 -16.18 -25.06
N ALA A 242 6.98 -15.50 -24.11
CA ALA A 242 7.55 -16.12 -22.91
C ALA A 242 6.45 -16.40 -21.88
N ARG A 243 5.87 -17.60 -21.95
CA ARG A 243 4.62 -17.96 -21.26
C ARG A 243 4.82 -18.76 -19.98
N VAL A 244 5.87 -19.58 -19.92
CA VAL A 244 6.13 -20.45 -18.77
C VAL A 244 7.47 -20.08 -18.16
N LEU A 245 7.50 -19.85 -16.86
CA LEU A 245 8.73 -19.72 -16.09
C LEU A 245 8.84 -20.88 -15.11
N ILE A 246 9.90 -21.67 -15.22
CA ILE A 246 10.22 -22.73 -14.27
C ILE A 246 11.35 -22.23 -13.41
N ALA A 247 11.12 -22.16 -12.10
CA ALA A 247 12.06 -21.51 -11.19
C ALA A 247 12.20 -22.26 -9.86
N THR A 248 13.38 -22.09 -9.25
CA THR A 248 13.58 -22.44 -7.83
C THR A 248 13.19 -21.29 -6.91
N ASP A 249 12.82 -21.60 -5.66
CA ASP A 249 12.38 -20.60 -4.67
C ASP A 249 13.37 -19.44 -4.50
N VAL A 250 14.67 -19.76 -4.45
CA VAL A 250 15.76 -18.82 -4.20
C VAL A 250 16.03 -17.96 -5.44
N ALA A 251 15.97 -18.56 -6.63
CA ALA A 251 16.30 -17.87 -7.86
C ALA A 251 15.21 -16.89 -8.32
N ALA A 252 13.94 -17.16 -7.97
CA ALA A 252 12.83 -16.28 -8.32
C ALA A 252 12.75 -15.00 -7.46
N GLU A 253 13.64 -14.83 -6.48
CA GLU A 253 13.70 -13.58 -5.72
C GLU A 253 14.08 -12.40 -6.63
N GLY A 254 13.43 -11.25 -6.41
CA GLY A 254 13.70 -10.03 -7.20
C GLY A 254 12.96 -9.91 -8.54
N LEU A 255 12.26 -10.95 -9.02
CA LEU A 255 11.41 -10.86 -10.21
C LEU A 255 10.02 -10.28 -9.91
N ASN A 256 9.44 -9.59 -10.89
CA ASN A 256 8.02 -9.23 -10.85
C ASN A 256 7.13 -10.38 -11.34
N LEU A 257 6.86 -11.34 -10.45
CA LEU A 257 6.05 -12.53 -10.78
C LEU A 257 4.54 -12.26 -10.93
N GLN A 258 4.07 -11.03 -10.72
CA GLN A 258 2.66 -10.66 -10.88
C GLN A 258 2.18 -10.63 -12.33
N VAL A 259 3.10 -10.69 -13.29
CA VAL A 259 2.76 -10.83 -14.72
C VAL A 259 2.13 -12.19 -15.01
N ALA A 260 2.40 -13.19 -14.17
CA ALA A 260 1.67 -14.45 -14.15
C ALA A 260 0.46 -14.36 -13.23
N HIS A 261 -0.55 -15.16 -13.55
CA HIS A 261 -1.73 -15.35 -12.71
C HIS A 261 -1.97 -16.83 -12.41
N ILE A 262 -1.19 -17.73 -13.00
CA ILE A 262 -1.21 -19.16 -12.69
C ILE A 262 0.11 -19.51 -12.01
N LEU A 263 0.00 -20.18 -10.87
CA LEU A 263 1.11 -20.70 -10.10
C LEU A 263 0.95 -22.20 -9.92
N ILE A 264 1.95 -22.98 -10.31
CA ILE A 264 1.99 -24.43 -10.11
C ILE A 264 3.13 -24.76 -9.14
N ASN A 265 2.78 -25.30 -7.98
CA ASN A 265 3.75 -25.92 -7.08
C ASN A 265 3.94 -27.38 -7.54
N TYR A 266 5.08 -27.66 -8.15
CA TYR A 266 5.39 -29.01 -8.67
C TYR A 266 5.50 -30.03 -7.53
N GLU A 267 6.10 -29.62 -6.41
CA GLU A 267 5.93 -30.32 -5.14
C GLU A 267 5.52 -29.37 -4.03
N VAL A 268 4.88 -29.97 -3.02
CA VAL A 268 4.36 -29.25 -1.88
C VAL A 268 5.47 -29.07 -0.85
N PRO A 269 5.81 -27.83 -0.48
CA PRO A 269 6.75 -27.62 0.61
C PRO A 269 6.10 -28.10 1.91
N TRP A 270 6.80 -28.87 2.75
CA TRP A 270 6.27 -29.32 4.04
C TRP A 270 6.18 -28.17 5.08
N SER A 271 6.53 -26.95 4.67
CA SER A 271 6.41 -25.69 5.41
C SER A 271 5.33 -24.79 4.80
N LEU A 272 4.27 -24.52 5.58
CA LEU A 272 3.18 -23.61 5.18
C LEU A 272 3.67 -22.19 4.88
N ILE A 273 4.71 -21.73 5.58
CA ILE A 273 5.30 -20.40 5.38
C ILE A 273 5.89 -20.30 3.97
N LYS A 274 6.61 -21.33 3.50
CA LYS A 274 7.16 -21.37 2.15
C LYS A 274 6.06 -21.32 1.09
N LEU A 275 4.98 -22.09 1.30
CA LEU A 275 3.82 -22.08 0.39
C LEU A 275 3.19 -20.68 0.30
N GLU A 276 2.95 -20.02 1.43
CA GLU A 276 2.42 -18.65 1.50
C GLU A 276 3.34 -17.64 0.80
N GLN A 277 4.66 -17.79 0.95
CA GLN A 277 5.63 -16.92 0.26
C GLN A 277 5.55 -17.08 -1.25
N ARG A 278 5.51 -18.31 -1.77
CA ARG A 278 5.34 -18.59 -3.21
C ARG A 278 4.06 -17.93 -3.75
N ILE A 279 2.94 -18.16 -3.06
CA ILE A 279 1.65 -17.54 -3.40
C ILE A 279 1.76 -16.00 -3.36
N GLY A 280 2.42 -15.45 -2.34
CA GLY A 280 2.64 -14.02 -2.17
C GLY A 280 3.50 -13.36 -3.25
N ARG A 281 4.29 -14.12 -4.04
CA ARG A 281 5.01 -13.57 -5.20
C ARG A 281 4.07 -13.22 -6.36
N VAL A 282 3.00 -13.98 -6.53
CA VAL A 282 2.04 -13.84 -7.64
C VAL A 282 0.79 -13.07 -7.18
N TRP A 283 0.20 -13.49 -6.07
CA TRP A 283 -0.98 -12.89 -5.48
C TRP A 283 -0.59 -11.79 -4.49
N ARG A 284 -0.29 -10.60 -5.00
CA ARG A 284 0.04 -9.39 -4.22
C ARG A 284 -0.49 -8.12 -4.89
N LEU A 285 -0.34 -6.98 -4.22
CA LEU A 285 -0.92 -5.70 -4.65
C LEU A 285 -0.42 -5.33 -6.05
N GLY A 286 -1.35 -5.08 -6.98
CA GLY A 286 -1.04 -4.80 -8.39
C GLY A 286 -1.34 -5.97 -9.34
N GLN A 287 -1.68 -7.15 -8.81
CA GLN A 287 -2.26 -8.24 -9.61
C GLN A 287 -3.64 -7.83 -10.13
N LYS A 288 -3.89 -8.04 -11.42
CA LYS A 288 -5.12 -7.61 -12.10
C LYS A 288 -6.03 -8.76 -12.53
N ARG A 289 -5.53 -9.99 -12.53
CA ARG A 289 -6.28 -11.20 -12.89
C ARG A 289 -6.57 -12.04 -11.66
N GLU A 290 -7.65 -12.83 -11.71
CA GLU A 290 -7.83 -13.92 -10.75
C GLU A 290 -6.61 -14.85 -10.79
N VAL A 291 -6.15 -15.26 -9.62
CA VAL A 291 -4.96 -16.10 -9.49
C VAL A 291 -5.35 -17.56 -9.30
N GLU A 292 -4.71 -18.47 -10.00
CA GLU A 292 -4.94 -19.90 -9.88
C GLU A 292 -3.69 -20.57 -9.34
N ILE A 293 -3.82 -21.28 -8.22
CA ILE A 293 -2.70 -21.92 -7.54
C ILE A 293 -2.94 -23.42 -7.54
N TYR A 294 -2.20 -24.12 -8.40
CA TYR A 294 -2.17 -25.57 -8.47
C TYR A 294 -1.06 -26.10 -7.59
N THR A 295 -1.36 -27.17 -6.86
CA THR A 295 -0.39 -27.88 -6.05
C THR A 295 -0.52 -29.35 -6.34
N LEU A 296 0.55 -29.96 -6.86
CA LEU A 296 0.54 -31.35 -7.30
C LEU A 296 0.81 -32.31 -6.13
N PHE A 297 0.03 -33.37 -6.04
CA PHE A 297 0.16 -34.44 -5.06
C PHE A 297 0.06 -35.79 -5.76
N MET A 298 0.95 -36.73 -5.45
CA MET A 298 0.80 -38.13 -5.85
C MET A 298 0.02 -38.93 -4.81
N THR A 299 -0.74 -39.95 -5.22
CA THR A 299 -1.39 -40.91 -4.29
C THR A 299 -0.40 -41.91 -3.71
N ASN A 300 0.72 -41.42 -3.19
CA ASN A 300 1.71 -42.22 -2.49
C ASN A 300 1.73 -41.85 -0.99
N LYS A 301 2.38 -42.68 -0.18
CA LYS A 301 2.44 -42.48 1.27
C LYS A 301 3.14 -41.18 1.68
N ALA A 302 4.11 -40.71 0.89
CA ALA A 302 4.90 -39.52 1.16
C ALA A 302 4.07 -38.23 0.98
N ASP A 303 3.49 -38.05 -0.20
CA ASP A 303 2.68 -36.89 -0.57
C ASP A 303 1.37 -36.87 0.23
N SER A 304 0.78 -38.04 0.53
CA SER A 304 -0.38 -38.14 1.42
C SER A 304 -0.08 -37.64 2.85
N ALA A 305 1.12 -37.94 3.37
CA ALA A 305 1.55 -37.46 4.68
C ALA A 305 1.83 -35.94 4.67
N ALA A 306 2.45 -35.43 3.60
CA ALA A 306 2.66 -33.99 3.39
C ALA A 306 1.32 -33.24 3.35
N LEU A 307 0.38 -33.74 2.54
CA LEU A 307 -0.98 -33.23 2.38
C LEU A 307 -1.68 -33.17 3.73
N ARG A 308 -1.72 -34.26 4.50
CA ARG A 308 -2.34 -34.27 5.84
C ARG A 308 -1.67 -33.27 6.77
N SER A 309 -0.34 -33.19 6.77
CA SER A 309 0.38 -32.24 7.64
C SER A 309 -0.02 -30.79 7.40
N ILE A 310 -0.20 -30.41 6.13
CA ILE A 310 -0.52 -29.04 5.74
C ILE A 310 -2.02 -28.77 5.87
N TYR A 311 -2.87 -29.69 5.40
CA TYR A 311 -4.32 -29.54 5.43
C TYR A 311 -4.89 -29.60 6.85
N GLU A 312 -4.38 -30.47 7.73
CA GLU A 312 -4.82 -30.46 9.13
C GLU A 312 -4.45 -29.13 9.80
N LYS A 313 -3.26 -28.58 9.52
CA LYS A 313 -2.90 -27.24 10.02
C LYS A 313 -3.83 -26.17 9.45
N LEU A 314 -4.11 -26.18 8.16
CA LEU A 314 -5.01 -25.22 7.49
C LEU A 314 -6.47 -25.31 7.96
N LEU A 315 -7.01 -26.51 8.12
CA LEU A 315 -8.39 -26.73 8.58
C LEU A 315 -8.56 -26.38 10.07
N ASN A 316 -7.55 -26.63 10.89
CA ASN A 316 -7.58 -26.23 12.30
C ASN A 316 -7.39 -24.72 12.49
N LEU A 317 -6.70 -24.03 11.58
CA LEU A 317 -6.72 -22.56 11.52
C LEU A 317 -8.16 -22.05 11.29
N LYS A 318 -8.88 -22.65 10.32
CA LYS A 318 -10.27 -22.25 9.98
C LYS A 318 -11.31 -22.49 11.10
N ARG A 319 -11.11 -23.49 11.96
CA ARG A 319 -12.08 -23.92 13.00
C ARG A 319 -11.90 -23.25 14.36
N ALA A 320 -10.81 -22.54 14.62
CA ALA A 320 -10.68 -21.76 15.85
C ALA A 320 -11.70 -20.61 15.81
N GLU A 321 -12.84 -20.78 16.49
CA GLU A 321 -14.08 -19.99 16.42
C GLU A 321 -14.00 -18.47 16.73
N LEU A 322 -12.82 -17.86 16.76
CA LEU A 322 -12.62 -16.41 16.87
C LEU A 322 -11.47 -15.97 15.96
N SER A 323 -11.76 -15.92 14.66
CA SER A 323 -11.01 -15.22 13.60
C SER A 323 -9.47 -15.26 13.64
N PRO A 324 -8.86 -16.41 13.35
CA PRO A 324 -7.79 -16.43 12.37
C PRO A 324 -8.30 -17.26 11.20
N ARG A 325 -8.91 -16.59 10.22
CA ARG A 325 -9.18 -17.22 8.93
C ARG A 325 -7.85 -17.80 8.40
N PRO A 326 -7.85 -18.91 7.64
CA PRO A 326 -6.66 -19.26 6.86
C PRO A 326 -6.19 -17.99 6.15
N ILE A 327 -4.88 -17.73 6.15
CA ILE A 327 -4.30 -16.45 5.69
C ILE A 327 -4.77 -16.10 4.27
N THR A 328 -5.23 -17.10 3.52
CA THR A 328 -5.75 -17.00 2.15
C THR A 328 -7.26 -16.78 1.98
N GLY A 329 -8.14 -16.93 2.98
CA GLY A 329 -9.56 -16.53 2.90
C GLY A 329 -10.40 -17.04 1.71
N GLN A 330 -9.98 -18.09 1.00
CA GLN A 330 -10.46 -18.42 -0.36
C GLN A 330 -10.91 -19.88 -0.54
N GLU A 331 -11.55 -20.13 -1.69
CA GLU A 331 -12.15 -21.40 -2.07
C GLU A 331 -11.06 -22.42 -2.43
N VAL A 332 -11.06 -23.55 -1.71
CA VAL A 332 -10.18 -24.69 -1.99
C VAL A 332 -11.00 -25.70 -2.79
N ILE A 333 -10.62 -25.93 -4.04
CA ILE A 333 -11.30 -26.85 -4.94
C ILE A 333 -10.44 -28.11 -5.05
N LEU A 334 -10.99 -29.22 -4.58
CA LEU A 334 -10.38 -30.54 -4.68
C LEU A 334 -10.84 -31.18 -5.99
N TYR A 335 -9.92 -31.35 -6.93
CA TYR A 335 -10.16 -32.18 -8.11
C TYR A 335 -9.65 -33.58 -7.82
N THR A 336 -10.58 -34.53 -7.70
CA THR A 336 -10.27 -35.96 -7.70
C THR A 336 -11.15 -36.66 -8.71
N GLU A 337 -10.55 -37.47 -9.59
CA GLU A 337 -11.30 -38.50 -10.27
C GLU A 337 -11.66 -39.58 -9.23
N THR A 338 -12.93 -39.57 -8.82
CA THR A 338 -13.69 -40.56 -8.03
C THR A 338 -12.91 -41.69 -7.33
N GLY A 339 -12.90 -41.69 -5.99
CA GLY A 339 -12.69 -42.95 -5.24
C GLY A 339 -12.40 -42.85 -3.75
N ASP A 340 -11.31 -42.19 -3.34
CA ASP A 340 -10.58 -42.67 -2.14
C ASP A 340 -10.42 -41.68 -0.96
N LEU A 341 -11.23 -40.61 -0.88
CA LEU A 341 -11.16 -39.64 0.22
C LEU A 341 -11.96 -40.02 1.49
N THR A 342 -12.68 -41.14 1.50
CA THR A 342 -13.61 -41.52 2.60
C THR A 342 -12.93 -42.10 3.85
N LYS A 343 -11.60 -42.02 4.00
CA LYS A 343 -10.86 -42.56 5.16
C LYS A 343 -10.14 -41.49 5.98
N LEU A 344 -10.78 -40.34 6.22
CA LEU A 344 -10.30 -39.38 7.22
C LEU A 344 -10.84 -39.79 8.61
N PRO A 345 -10.00 -40.20 9.56
CA PRO A 345 -10.46 -40.59 10.89
C PRO A 345 -10.93 -39.36 11.70
N PRO A 346 -11.97 -39.48 12.54
CA PRO A 346 -12.35 -38.45 13.49
C PRO A 346 -11.43 -38.41 14.73
N TYR A 347 -11.33 -37.21 15.29
CA TYR A 347 -10.49 -36.76 16.40
C TYR A 347 -10.61 -37.55 17.71
N VAL A 348 -9.50 -37.69 18.44
CA VAL A 348 -9.47 -37.95 19.89
C VAL A 348 -8.40 -37.06 20.53
N ALA A 349 -8.80 -36.12 21.39
CA ALA A 349 -7.88 -35.24 22.11
C ALA A 349 -7.24 -35.95 23.30
N LEU A 350 -5.92 -35.85 23.45
CA LEU A 350 -5.20 -36.19 24.68
C LEU A 350 -4.38 -34.99 25.19
N LYS A 351 -4.62 -34.63 26.46
CA LYS A 351 -3.88 -33.60 27.20
C LYS A 351 -2.52 -34.15 27.66
N ARG A 352 -1.41 -33.48 27.34
CA ARG A 352 -0.19 -33.49 28.19
C ARG A 352 0.74 -32.29 27.94
N GLU A 353 1.54 -32.01 28.98
CA GLU A 353 2.14 -30.72 29.34
C GLU A 353 3.36 -30.23 28.53
N LYS A 354 3.44 -28.89 28.45
CA LYS A 354 4.58 -27.97 28.68
C LYS A 354 5.93 -28.25 28.00
N LYS A 355 6.06 -27.71 26.78
CA LYS A 355 7.14 -26.79 26.33
C LYS A 355 6.82 -26.39 24.87
N PHE A 356 6.83 -25.09 24.56
CA PHE A 356 6.69 -24.63 23.18
C PHE A 356 7.90 -25.10 22.37
N ARG A 357 7.63 -25.92 21.34
CA ARG A 357 8.65 -26.42 20.41
C ARG A 357 8.34 -25.86 19.02
N ARG A 358 9.26 -25.07 18.45
CA ARG A 358 9.21 -24.70 17.03
C ARG A 358 9.40 -26.00 16.24
N VAL A 359 8.40 -26.36 15.43
CA VAL A 359 8.45 -27.59 14.61
C VAL A 359 8.85 -27.21 13.19
N THR A 360 9.95 -27.79 12.75
CA THR A 360 10.56 -27.55 11.43
C THR A 360 10.09 -28.55 10.39
N GLU A 361 10.40 -28.27 9.12
CA GLU A 361 10.10 -29.16 7.99
C GLU A 361 10.76 -30.54 8.18
N ALA A 362 12.06 -30.53 8.50
CA ALA A 362 12.81 -31.74 8.80
C ALA A 362 12.23 -32.54 9.97
N GLU A 363 11.76 -31.87 11.03
CA GLU A 363 11.18 -32.57 12.20
C GLU A 363 9.86 -33.28 11.87
N LEU A 364 9.05 -32.74 10.93
CA LEU A 364 7.82 -33.40 10.47
C LEU A 364 8.15 -34.67 9.68
N ILE A 365 9.07 -34.56 8.73
CA ILE A 365 9.53 -35.69 7.90
C ILE A 365 10.20 -36.76 8.76
N GLU A 366 11.10 -36.36 9.66
CA GLU A 366 11.76 -37.28 10.59
C GLU A 366 10.76 -38.00 11.50
N THR A 367 9.74 -37.29 12.01
CA THR A 367 8.69 -37.90 12.83
C THR A 367 7.87 -38.91 12.03
N TYR A 368 7.51 -38.57 10.79
CA TYR A 368 6.82 -39.48 9.88
C TYR A 368 7.65 -40.74 9.60
N LEU A 369 8.93 -40.58 9.27
CA LEU A 369 9.80 -41.72 8.98
C LEU A 369 10.02 -42.62 10.22
N LYS A 370 10.05 -42.06 11.43
CA LYS A 370 10.23 -42.81 12.69
C LYS A 370 8.96 -43.45 13.24
N LYS A 371 7.81 -42.81 13.09
CA LYS A 371 6.57 -43.15 13.80
C LYS A 371 5.33 -43.27 12.90
N ASP A 372 5.54 -43.24 11.59
CA ASP A 372 4.48 -43.29 10.56
C ASP A 372 3.42 -42.19 10.75
N GLU A 373 2.26 -42.36 10.10
CA GLU A 373 1.16 -41.39 10.08
C GLU A 373 0.66 -41.04 11.49
N LYS A 374 0.63 -42.03 12.40
CA LYS A 374 0.16 -41.81 13.77
C LYS A 374 1.06 -40.82 14.52
N GLY A 375 2.38 -40.97 14.41
CA GLY A 375 3.30 -40.03 15.07
C GLY A 375 3.24 -38.63 14.51
N LEU A 376 2.96 -38.49 13.21
CA LEU A 376 2.73 -37.18 12.58
C LEU A 376 1.44 -36.53 13.11
N SER A 377 0.35 -37.29 13.22
CA SER A 377 -0.92 -36.83 13.81
C SER A 377 -0.73 -36.35 15.25
N ASP A 378 -0.07 -37.15 16.10
CA ASP A 378 0.21 -36.80 17.50
C ASP A 378 1.01 -35.47 17.60
N LEU A 379 1.98 -35.26 16.71
CA LEU A 379 2.77 -34.04 16.66
C LEU A 379 1.92 -32.83 16.24
N ILE A 380 1.11 -32.98 15.20
CA ILE A 380 0.21 -31.92 14.72
C ILE A 380 -0.80 -31.52 15.80
N GLU A 381 -1.41 -32.49 16.47
CA GLU A 381 -2.31 -32.25 17.60
C GLU A 381 -1.64 -31.45 18.72
N SER A 382 -0.38 -31.78 19.05
CA SER A 382 0.37 -31.05 20.07
C SER A 382 0.63 -29.58 19.69
N ILE A 383 0.90 -29.30 18.40
CA ILE A 383 1.11 -27.94 17.88
C ILE A 383 -0.19 -27.14 17.96
N ILE A 384 -1.31 -27.76 17.56
CA ILE A 384 -2.64 -27.11 17.57
C ILE A 384 -3.05 -26.78 19.00
N ALA A 385 -2.88 -27.72 19.94
CA ALA A 385 -3.21 -27.50 21.34
C ALA A 385 -2.40 -26.35 21.94
N ALA A 386 -1.09 -26.28 21.65
CA ALA A 386 -0.21 -25.20 22.09
C ALA A 386 -0.65 -23.84 21.53
N LYS A 387 -1.01 -23.78 20.24
CA LYS A 387 -1.53 -22.54 19.61
C LYS A 387 -2.82 -22.07 20.26
N GLN A 388 -3.80 -22.97 20.46
CA GLN A 388 -5.07 -22.66 21.08
C GLN A 388 -4.92 -22.20 22.55
N GLU A 389 -3.89 -22.66 23.25
CA GLU A 389 -3.56 -22.19 24.59
C GLU A 389 -2.98 -20.77 24.57
N ILE A 390 -2.02 -20.47 23.68
CA ILE A 390 -1.51 -19.09 23.47
C ILE A 390 -2.67 -18.15 23.13
N GLU A 391 -3.54 -18.54 22.19
CA GLU A 391 -4.65 -17.69 21.76
C GLU A 391 -5.64 -17.42 22.91
N ARG A 392 -5.94 -18.43 23.74
CA ARG A 392 -6.76 -18.23 24.95
C ARG A 392 -6.08 -17.28 25.94
N GLU A 393 -4.78 -17.42 26.15
CA GLU A 393 -4.01 -16.56 27.05
C GLU A 393 -3.95 -15.10 26.54
N LEU A 394 -3.69 -14.92 25.24
CA LEU A 394 -3.70 -13.59 24.60
C LEU A 394 -5.09 -12.96 24.65
N LYS A 395 -6.16 -13.76 24.50
CA LYS A 395 -7.54 -13.29 24.62
C LYS A 395 -7.87 -12.86 26.05
N SER A 396 -7.48 -13.67 27.05
CA SER A 396 -7.71 -13.32 28.46
C SER A 396 -6.95 -12.06 28.87
N LYS A 397 -5.79 -11.79 28.26
CA LYS A 397 -4.98 -10.60 28.49
C LYS A 397 -5.42 -9.38 27.67
N GLY A 398 -6.46 -9.50 26.84
CA GLY A 398 -6.94 -8.42 25.97
C GLY A 398 -5.90 -7.93 24.94
N VAL A 399 -4.92 -8.77 24.60
CA VAL A 399 -3.81 -8.42 23.69
C VAL A 399 -4.17 -8.71 22.23
N LEU A 400 -5.16 -9.58 21.98
CA LEU A 400 -5.60 -9.90 20.62
C LEU A 400 -6.27 -8.70 19.95
N TYR A 401 -5.78 -8.38 18.76
CA TYR A 401 -6.37 -7.38 17.86
C TYR A 401 -7.84 -7.73 17.59
N SER A 402 -8.75 -6.77 17.84
CA SER A 402 -10.13 -6.85 17.39
C SER A 402 -10.20 -6.38 15.94
N GLN A 403 -10.86 -7.18 15.10
CA GLN A 403 -11.13 -6.82 13.72
C GLN A 403 -11.87 -5.47 13.68
N LYS A 404 -11.27 -4.46 13.05
CA LYS A 404 -11.93 -3.15 12.90
C LYS A 404 -13.10 -3.29 11.93
N THR A 405 -14.22 -2.66 12.25
CA THR A 405 -15.31 -2.50 11.28
C THR A 405 -14.94 -1.40 10.27
N ARG A 406 -15.58 -1.40 9.10
CA ARG A 406 -15.42 -0.31 8.12
C ARG A 406 -15.77 1.04 8.75
N GLU A 407 -16.84 1.08 9.53
CA GLU A 407 -17.26 2.26 10.30
C GLU A 407 -16.14 2.73 11.25
N THR A 408 -15.47 1.82 11.96
CA THR A 408 -14.33 2.17 12.82
C THR A 408 -13.20 2.82 12.02
N ILE A 409 -12.93 2.34 10.80
CA ILE A 409 -11.89 2.90 9.94
C ILE A 409 -12.30 4.30 9.47
N ILE A 410 -13.51 4.46 8.95
CA ILE A 410 -14.05 5.76 8.51
C ILE A 410 -13.98 6.77 9.67
N ASN A 411 -14.44 6.38 10.86
CA ASN A 411 -14.41 7.24 12.04
C ASN A 411 -12.97 7.61 12.46
N THR A 412 -11.98 6.72 12.22
CA THR A 412 -10.56 7.00 12.47
C THR A 412 -10.02 8.01 11.46
N VAL A 413 -10.30 7.82 10.17
CA VAL A 413 -9.83 8.73 9.09
C VAL A 413 -10.53 10.09 9.18
N ALA A 414 -11.79 10.12 9.57
CA ALA A 414 -12.56 11.36 9.76
C ALA A 414 -11.93 12.33 10.78
N GLN A 415 -11.08 11.85 11.70
CA GLN A 415 -10.39 12.71 12.67
C GLN A 415 -9.42 13.73 12.02
N ILE A 416 -8.98 13.47 10.79
CA ILE A 416 -8.14 14.39 9.99
C ILE A 416 -8.94 15.15 8.92
N GLY A 417 -10.28 15.10 8.96
CA GLY A 417 -11.15 15.85 8.06
C GLY A 417 -11.38 15.21 6.69
N PHE A 418 -11.12 13.91 6.54
CA PHE A 418 -11.37 13.14 5.32
C PHE A 418 -12.17 11.88 5.62
N GLU A 419 -13.05 11.45 4.72
CA GLU A 419 -13.75 10.17 4.88
C GLU A 419 -12.89 8.99 4.43
N SER A 420 -12.06 9.21 3.40
CA SER A 420 -11.15 8.21 2.83
C SER A 420 -9.99 8.88 2.08
N HIS A 421 -9.04 8.10 1.59
CA HIS A 421 -8.00 8.63 0.71
C HIS A 421 -8.53 9.02 -0.68
N TYR A 422 -9.67 8.47 -1.12
CA TYR A 422 -10.32 8.87 -2.38
C TYR A 422 -10.88 10.29 -2.26
N ASP A 423 -11.51 10.61 -1.13
CA ASP A 423 -12.04 11.94 -0.83
C ASP A 423 -10.95 13.03 -0.89
N LEU A 424 -9.76 12.72 -0.35
CA LEU A 424 -8.57 13.58 -0.49
C LEU A 424 -8.15 13.73 -1.96
N MET A 425 -8.04 12.63 -2.71
CA MET A 425 -7.67 12.67 -4.14
C MET A 425 -8.66 13.51 -4.98
N ASP A 426 -9.96 13.35 -4.75
CA ASP A 426 -11.00 14.06 -5.49
C ASP A 426 -11.01 15.55 -5.16
N SER A 427 -10.90 15.90 -3.88
CA SER A 427 -10.77 17.29 -3.44
C SER A 427 -9.53 17.96 -4.05
N MET A 428 -8.39 17.26 -4.07
CA MET A 428 -7.15 17.77 -4.68
C MET A 428 -7.24 17.89 -6.20
N LYS A 429 -7.96 16.99 -6.89
CA LYS A 429 -8.25 17.12 -8.33
C LYS A 429 -9.12 18.34 -8.63
N LYS A 430 -10.13 18.63 -7.79
CA LYS A 430 -10.94 19.86 -7.93
C LYS A 430 -10.07 21.10 -7.76
N LEU A 431 -9.21 21.13 -6.74
CA LEU A 431 -8.27 22.23 -6.53
C LEU A 431 -7.36 22.46 -7.75
N LEU A 432 -6.82 21.37 -8.31
CA LEU A 432 -6.01 21.43 -9.52
C LEU A 432 -6.78 21.98 -10.73
N LYS A 433 -8.04 21.55 -10.92
CA LYS A 433 -8.92 22.10 -11.96
C LYS A 433 -9.12 23.60 -11.77
N SER A 434 -9.47 24.03 -10.56
CA SER A 434 -9.71 25.45 -10.26
C SER A 434 -8.44 26.30 -10.42
N ALA A 435 -7.28 25.79 -10.03
CA ALA A 435 -6.00 26.50 -10.17
C ALA A 435 -5.47 26.54 -11.62
N SER A 436 -6.01 25.72 -12.52
CA SER A 436 -5.52 25.60 -13.90
C SER A 436 -5.66 26.90 -14.71
N SER A 437 -6.73 27.66 -14.46
CA SER A 437 -7.02 28.96 -15.11
C SER A 437 -5.97 30.04 -14.81
N PHE A 438 -5.17 29.86 -13.76
CA PHE A 438 -4.15 30.82 -13.32
C PHE A 438 -2.71 30.33 -13.55
N SER A 439 -2.52 29.03 -13.77
CA SER A 439 -1.19 28.39 -13.78
C SER A 439 -0.68 28.04 -15.18
N GLY A 440 -1.39 28.43 -16.25
CA GLY A 440 -1.06 28.06 -17.63
C GLY A 440 -1.17 26.55 -17.90
N LEU A 441 -1.81 25.81 -16.99
CA LEU A 441 -2.06 24.38 -17.11
C LEU A 441 -3.36 24.17 -17.89
N ARG A 442 -3.32 23.31 -18.91
CA ARG A 442 -4.55 22.81 -19.55
C ARG A 442 -4.92 21.49 -18.93
N VAL A 443 -6.16 21.41 -18.42
CA VAL A 443 -6.71 20.17 -17.89
C VAL A 443 -7.56 19.52 -18.97
N LEU A 444 -7.21 18.28 -19.33
CA LEU A 444 -8.00 17.43 -20.20
C LEU A 444 -8.69 16.38 -19.32
N SER A 445 -10.00 16.22 -19.50
CA SER A 445 -10.77 15.17 -18.84
C SER A 445 -11.23 14.18 -19.89
N GLU A 446 -10.77 12.93 -19.81
CA GLU A 446 -11.24 11.82 -20.65
C GLU A 446 -11.83 10.75 -19.73
N GLY A 447 -13.16 10.72 -19.60
CA GLY A 447 -13.84 9.84 -18.65
C GLY A 447 -13.41 10.13 -17.20
N ASP A 448 -12.98 9.09 -16.47
CA ASP A 448 -12.52 9.18 -15.08
C ASP A 448 -11.04 9.62 -14.93
N GLU A 449 -10.30 9.70 -16.04
CA GLU A 449 -8.90 10.11 -16.04
C GLU A 449 -8.76 11.62 -16.23
N LEU A 450 -7.95 12.21 -15.35
CA LEU A 450 -7.59 13.62 -15.42
C LEU A 450 -6.15 13.73 -15.92
N LYS A 451 -5.96 14.41 -17.06
CA LYS A 451 -4.65 14.68 -17.65
C LYS A 451 -4.35 16.16 -17.59
N VAL A 452 -3.10 16.51 -17.32
CA VAL A 452 -2.63 17.91 -17.30
C VAL A 452 -1.51 18.12 -18.30
N ILE A 453 -1.53 19.28 -18.97
CA ILE A 453 -0.51 19.71 -19.91
C ILE A 453 0.05 21.06 -19.44
N ARG A 454 1.38 21.17 -19.39
CA ARG A 454 2.09 22.43 -19.14
C ARG A 454 2.81 22.83 -20.43
N GLY A 455 2.39 23.93 -21.07
CA GLY A 455 2.98 24.39 -22.32
C GLY A 455 2.88 23.36 -23.46
N SER A 456 4.04 22.93 -23.97
CA SER A 456 4.17 21.96 -25.09
C SER A 456 4.57 20.54 -24.64
N GLU A 457 4.56 20.26 -23.35
CA GLU A 457 4.92 18.95 -22.80
C GLU A 457 3.87 17.88 -23.11
N MET A 458 4.25 16.60 -23.03
CA MET A 458 3.29 15.50 -23.15
C MET A 458 2.28 15.53 -21.98
N PRO A 459 0.99 15.21 -22.24
CA PRO A 459 -0.01 15.14 -21.19
C PRO A 459 0.39 14.15 -20.09
N THR A 460 0.35 14.59 -18.84
CA THR A 460 0.62 13.74 -17.67
C THR A 460 -0.70 13.32 -17.03
N THR A 461 -0.93 12.01 -16.91
CA THR A 461 -2.11 11.48 -16.22
C THR A 461 -1.95 11.61 -14.70
N ILE A 462 -2.96 12.16 -14.04
CA ILE A 462 -3.01 12.30 -12.59
C ILE A 462 -3.44 10.99 -11.94
N THR A 463 -2.45 10.22 -11.48
CA THR A 463 -2.64 8.92 -10.83
C THR A 463 -2.35 8.94 -9.33
N SER A 464 -1.75 10.02 -8.80
CA SER A 464 -1.35 10.12 -7.39
C SER A 464 -1.35 11.56 -6.85
N LEU A 465 -1.33 11.71 -5.53
CA LEU A 465 -1.13 13.01 -4.87
C LEU A 465 0.21 13.65 -5.24
N ARG A 466 1.25 12.83 -5.49
CA ARG A 466 2.57 13.32 -5.92
C ARG A 466 2.49 14.04 -7.25
N THR A 467 1.74 13.48 -8.21
CA THR A 467 1.53 14.12 -9.52
C THR A 467 0.74 15.42 -9.41
N ILE A 468 -0.26 15.49 -8.52
CA ILE A 468 -1.02 16.72 -8.26
C ILE A 468 -0.12 17.79 -7.64
N TYR A 469 0.64 17.43 -6.60
CA TYR A 469 1.56 18.35 -5.95
C TYR A 469 2.61 18.88 -6.94
N GLY A 470 3.18 18.01 -7.77
CA GLY A 470 4.08 18.39 -8.85
C GLY A 470 3.47 19.40 -9.83
N ALA A 471 2.21 19.22 -10.20
CA ALA A 471 1.49 20.14 -11.08
C ALA A 471 1.19 21.50 -10.42
N LEU A 472 0.94 21.52 -9.10
CA LEU A 472 0.67 22.74 -8.32
C LEU A 472 1.92 23.47 -7.84
N LEU A 473 3.13 22.92 -8.03
CA LEU A 473 4.36 23.60 -7.63
C LEU A 473 4.60 24.85 -8.49
N TRP A 474 4.64 26.00 -7.82
CA TRP A 474 5.01 27.31 -8.37
C TRP A 474 6.43 27.71 -7.92
N GLU A 475 7.14 28.46 -8.77
CA GLU A 475 8.49 28.97 -8.49
C GLU A 475 8.49 30.08 -7.43
N GLU A 476 7.44 30.91 -7.41
CA GLU A 476 7.28 31.98 -6.42
C GLU A 476 6.41 31.54 -5.24
N ARG A 477 6.91 31.77 -4.03
CA ARG A 477 6.20 31.50 -2.76
C ARG A 477 6.19 32.76 -1.92
N SER A 478 5.01 33.30 -1.66
CA SER A 478 4.85 34.38 -0.68
C SER A 478 4.75 33.80 0.74
N SER A 479 5.48 34.41 1.68
CA SER A 479 5.36 34.09 3.11
C SER A 479 4.23 34.85 3.80
N SER A 480 3.69 35.88 3.13
CA SER A 480 2.66 36.78 3.64
C SER A 480 1.27 36.17 3.47
N PRO A 481 0.32 36.45 4.39
CA PRO A 481 -1.06 36.01 4.24
C PRO A 481 -1.68 36.57 2.96
N VAL A 482 -2.49 35.75 2.29
CA VAL A 482 -3.21 36.15 1.06
C VAL A 482 -4.69 36.26 1.35
N ASN A 483 -5.32 37.39 1.00
CA ASN A 483 -6.74 37.61 1.18
C ASN A 483 -7.46 37.55 -0.18
N LEU A 484 -8.24 36.51 -0.38
CA LEU A 484 -9.02 36.30 -1.60
C LEU A 484 -10.41 36.93 -1.44
N VAL A 485 -10.90 37.56 -2.50
CA VAL A 485 -12.31 37.95 -2.63
C VAL A 485 -12.93 37.11 -3.73
N ALA A 486 -14.01 36.41 -3.41
CA ALA A 486 -14.68 35.51 -4.36
C ALA A 486 -16.20 35.63 -4.26
N TYR A 487 -16.90 35.34 -5.36
CA TYR A 487 -18.36 35.27 -5.31
C TYR A 487 -18.81 34.00 -4.59
N GLY A 488 -19.78 34.12 -3.68
CA GLY A 488 -20.36 32.96 -3.01
C GLY A 488 -21.25 33.30 -1.82
N PRO A 489 -21.95 32.30 -1.25
CA PRO A 489 -22.95 32.51 -0.19
C PRO A 489 -22.34 32.61 1.22
N ASN A 490 -21.04 32.37 1.35
CA ASN A 490 -20.37 32.31 2.64
C ASN A 490 -20.07 33.73 3.16
N GLY A 491 -19.70 33.86 4.44
CA GLY A 491 -19.19 35.12 4.98
C GLY A 491 -17.67 35.22 4.79
N ARG A 492 -16.98 35.73 5.80
CA ARG A 492 -15.52 35.70 5.86
C ARG A 492 -15.02 34.38 6.44
N VAL A 493 -14.12 33.71 5.74
CA VAL A 493 -13.42 32.51 6.21
C VAL A 493 -11.94 32.81 6.42
N VAL A 494 -11.44 32.62 7.63
CA VAL A 494 -10.03 32.82 7.99
C VAL A 494 -9.32 31.47 7.92
N ILE A 495 -8.13 31.40 7.31
CA ILE A 495 -7.35 30.17 7.20
C ILE A 495 -6.14 30.29 8.13
N GLU A 496 -6.10 29.41 9.12
CA GLU A 496 -5.06 29.35 10.15
C GLU A 496 -4.29 28.04 10.07
N LEU A 497 -3.02 28.07 10.45
CA LEU A 497 -2.22 26.87 10.65
C LEU A 497 -2.36 26.39 12.09
N VAL A 498 -2.83 25.15 12.25
CA VAL A 498 -2.82 24.47 13.55
C VAL A 498 -1.64 23.52 13.61
N GLU A 499 -0.87 23.59 14.69
CA GLU A 499 0.25 22.72 15.00
C GLU A 499 -0.02 21.92 16.26
N ILE A 500 0.38 20.65 16.24
CA ILE A 500 0.38 19.76 17.41
C ILE A 500 1.83 19.42 17.74
N LYS A 501 2.25 19.76 18.95
CA LYS A 501 3.61 19.51 19.45
C LYS A 501 3.58 18.59 20.64
N ASP A 502 4.62 17.79 20.79
CA ASP A 502 4.88 17.05 22.02
C ASP A 502 5.37 18.03 23.10
N LYS A 503 4.69 18.13 24.24
CA LYS A 503 5.05 19.05 25.33
C LYS A 503 6.41 18.75 25.95
N ARG A 504 6.83 17.49 25.95
CA ARG A 504 8.06 17.03 26.63
C ARG A 504 9.29 17.34 25.78
N SER A 505 9.20 17.07 24.49
CA SER A 505 10.32 17.28 23.56
C SER A 505 10.26 18.60 22.77
N GLY A 506 9.08 19.23 22.68
CA GLY A 506 8.83 20.38 21.80
C GLY A 506 8.71 20.01 20.31
N SER A 507 8.79 18.72 19.97
CA SER A 507 8.80 18.25 18.58
C SER A 507 7.45 18.47 17.91
N LEU A 508 7.46 18.96 16.66
CA LEU A 508 6.25 19.05 15.83
C LEU A 508 5.82 17.65 15.38
N LEU A 509 4.63 17.23 15.81
CA LEU A 509 4.05 15.93 15.47
C LEU A 509 3.10 16.02 14.27
N TYR A 510 2.36 17.11 14.17
CA TYR A 510 1.34 17.28 13.14
C TYR A 510 1.09 18.76 12.85
N LYS A 511 0.74 19.09 11.61
CA LYS A 511 0.24 20.43 11.25
C LYS A 511 -0.74 20.36 10.10
N GLU A 512 -1.74 21.23 10.12
CA GLU A 512 -2.70 21.35 9.01
C GLU A 512 -3.30 22.76 8.93
N PRO A 513 -3.71 23.21 7.73
CA PRO A 513 -4.53 24.40 7.58
C PRO A 513 -5.97 24.13 8.02
N VAL A 514 -6.59 25.10 8.66
CA VAL A 514 -7.97 25.07 9.15
C VAL A 514 -8.69 26.34 8.74
N GLY A 515 -9.83 26.19 8.07
CA GLY A 515 -10.72 27.30 7.76
C GLY A 515 -11.69 27.56 8.90
N ILE A 516 -11.90 28.82 9.24
CA ILE A 516 -12.79 29.26 10.31
C ILE A 516 -13.79 30.25 9.68
N ASP A 517 -15.03 29.80 9.50
CA ASP A 517 -16.13 30.64 9.04
C ASP A 517 -16.61 31.51 10.20
N LEU A 518 -16.33 32.82 10.12
CA LEU A 518 -16.62 33.76 11.19
C LEU A 518 -18.12 34.04 11.34
N LYS A 519 -18.90 33.91 10.25
CA LYS A 519 -20.33 34.20 10.25
C LYS A 519 -21.13 33.05 10.87
N ASN A 520 -20.80 31.82 10.47
CA ASN A 520 -21.50 30.62 10.93
C ASN A 520 -20.81 29.92 12.12
N GLU A 521 -19.67 30.43 12.58
CA GLU A 521 -18.79 29.83 13.58
C GLU A 521 -18.42 28.36 13.27
N LYS A 522 -18.28 28.00 11.98
CA LYS A 522 -17.98 26.63 11.54
C LYS A 522 -16.48 26.44 11.33
N ILE A 523 -15.99 25.27 11.71
CA ILE A 523 -14.61 24.84 11.49
C ILE A 523 -14.59 23.94 10.24
N LEU A 524 -13.73 24.28 9.29
CA LEU A 524 -13.58 23.62 8.00
C LEU A 524 -12.18 23.00 7.93
N ARG A 525 -12.13 21.69 7.78
CA ARG A 525 -10.89 20.89 7.76
C ARG A 525 -10.93 19.91 6.60
N GLY A 526 -9.76 19.38 6.24
CA GLY A 526 -9.59 18.37 5.19
C GLY A 526 -10.33 18.70 3.90
N ALA A 527 -11.14 17.76 3.40
CA ALA A 527 -11.85 17.87 2.12
C ALA A 527 -12.72 19.14 2.03
N LYS A 528 -13.44 19.48 3.11
CA LYS A 528 -14.33 20.65 3.14
C LYS A 528 -13.59 21.97 2.94
N LEU A 529 -12.39 22.09 3.52
CA LEU A 529 -11.57 23.29 3.33
C LEU A 529 -11.01 23.36 1.91
N ILE A 530 -10.51 22.24 1.38
CA ILE A 530 -9.96 22.16 0.02
C ILE A 530 -11.04 22.50 -1.00
N ASP A 531 -12.24 21.95 -0.86
CA ASP A 531 -13.37 22.23 -1.74
C ASP A 531 -13.82 23.70 -1.67
N LEU A 532 -13.84 24.30 -0.48
CA LEU A 532 -14.13 25.72 -0.30
C LEU A 532 -13.10 26.60 -1.02
N VAL A 533 -11.81 26.32 -0.85
CA VAL A 533 -10.72 27.04 -1.52
C VAL A 533 -10.83 26.88 -3.03
N SER A 534 -11.12 25.67 -3.52
CA SER A 534 -11.32 25.38 -4.95
C SER A 534 -12.48 26.21 -5.53
N SER A 535 -13.60 26.26 -4.80
CA SER A 535 -14.77 27.07 -5.17
C SER A 535 -14.44 28.56 -5.20
N ALA A 536 -13.70 29.06 -4.19
CA ALA A 536 -13.27 30.45 -4.13
C ALA A 536 -12.35 30.83 -5.29
N ILE A 537 -11.39 29.96 -5.65
CA ILE A 537 -10.50 30.17 -6.80
C ILE A 537 -11.30 30.19 -8.10
N SER A 538 -12.30 29.32 -8.25
CA SER A 538 -13.13 29.25 -9.46
C SER A 538 -14.02 30.49 -9.64
N ASN A 539 -14.38 31.15 -8.54
CA ASN A 539 -15.23 32.35 -8.53
C ASN A 539 -14.43 33.60 -8.07
N LEU A 540 -13.12 33.59 -8.30
CA LEU A 540 -12.23 34.63 -7.80
C LEU A 540 -12.54 35.97 -8.46
N VAL A 541 -12.70 37.00 -7.64
CA VAL A 541 -12.82 38.40 -8.06
C VAL A 541 -11.46 39.06 -8.06
N GLY A 542 -10.69 38.83 -7.00
CA GLY A 542 -9.32 39.32 -6.91
C GLY A 542 -8.67 39.06 -5.55
N ILE A 543 -7.46 39.60 -5.40
CA ILE A 543 -6.68 39.59 -4.16
C ILE A 543 -6.83 40.98 -3.52
N ALA A 544 -7.40 41.04 -2.32
CA ALA A 544 -7.65 42.29 -1.62
C ALA A 544 -6.67 42.51 -0.47
N GLU A 545 -6.49 43.76 -0.06
CA GLU A 545 -5.80 44.09 1.19
C GLU A 545 -6.84 44.37 2.28
N ILE A 546 -7.29 43.31 2.96
CA ILE A 546 -8.29 43.41 4.03
C ILE A 546 -7.57 43.28 5.38
N PRO A 547 -7.93 44.08 6.41
CA PRO A 547 -7.40 43.92 7.75
C PRO A 547 -7.58 42.49 8.26
N ASP A 548 -6.57 41.96 8.96
CA ASP A 548 -6.65 40.64 9.58
C ASP A 548 -7.91 40.54 10.45
N ALA A 549 -8.69 39.48 10.23
CA ALA A 549 -9.87 39.24 11.03
C ALA A 549 -9.45 38.67 12.39
N ASP A 550 -9.83 39.32 13.48
CA ASP A 550 -9.58 38.76 14.80
C ASP A 550 -10.54 37.59 15.09
N ILE A 551 -9.96 36.43 15.37
CA ILE A 551 -10.70 35.24 15.76
C ILE A 551 -10.98 35.35 17.26
N SER A 552 -12.26 35.44 17.63
CA SER A 552 -12.69 35.50 19.02
C SER A 552 -12.08 34.37 19.87
N THR A 553 -11.76 34.67 21.14
CA THR A 553 -11.20 33.68 22.08
C THR A 553 -12.06 32.42 22.19
N LYS A 554 -13.39 32.57 22.13
CA LYS A 554 -14.35 31.46 22.14
C LYS A 554 -14.16 30.52 20.93
N LEU A 555 -13.95 31.09 19.75
CA LEU A 555 -13.78 30.31 18.52
C LEU A 555 -12.39 29.64 18.47
N ARG A 556 -11.34 30.33 18.92
CA ARG A 556 -10.01 29.73 19.12
C ARG A 556 -10.06 28.53 20.05
N ALA A 557 -10.75 28.64 21.20
CA ALA A 557 -10.92 27.54 22.13
C ALA A 557 -11.69 26.35 21.52
N ARG A 558 -12.69 26.62 20.67
CA ARG A 558 -13.44 25.58 19.94
C ARG A 558 -12.53 24.79 19.00
N VAL A 559 -11.69 25.48 18.21
CA VAL A 559 -10.71 24.84 17.32
C VAL A 559 -9.77 23.94 18.12
N ILE A 560 -9.16 24.46 19.19
CA ILE A 560 -8.24 23.69 20.03
C ILE A 560 -8.91 22.44 20.61
N ASN A 561 -10.16 22.57 21.09
CA ASN A 561 -10.91 21.43 21.66
C ASN A 561 -11.27 20.38 20.61
N GLU A 562 -11.59 20.78 19.37
CA GLU A 562 -11.86 19.83 18.29
C GLU A 562 -10.63 18.94 18.01
N PHE A 563 -9.45 19.55 17.88
CA PHE A 563 -8.20 18.82 17.70
C PHE A 563 -7.86 17.93 18.89
N ARG A 564 -8.10 18.42 20.12
CA ARG A 564 -7.88 17.63 21.34
C ARG A 564 -8.74 16.38 21.35
N ASN A 565 -10.02 16.50 20.95
CA ASN A 565 -10.92 15.36 20.82
C ASN A 565 -10.45 14.38 19.75
N SER A 566 -9.99 14.87 18.60
CA SER A 566 -9.40 14.03 17.56
C SER A 566 -8.17 13.27 18.03
N CYS A 567 -7.25 13.93 18.74
CA CYS A 567 -6.08 13.27 19.33
C CYS A 567 -6.47 12.22 20.39
N ASN A 568 -7.43 12.53 21.26
CA ASN A 568 -7.95 11.57 22.25
C ASN A 568 -8.48 10.31 21.57
N ASN A 569 -9.29 10.46 20.53
CA ASN A 569 -9.87 9.34 19.78
C ASN A 569 -8.79 8.50 19.09
N LEU A 570 -7.81 9.15 18.43
CA LEU A 570 -6.73 8.47 17.73
C LEU A 570 -5.80 7.71 18.70
N LEU A 571 -5.52 8.28 19.87
CA LEU A 571 -4.65 7.68 20.88
C LEU A 571 -5.38 6.70 21.81
N ALA A 572 -6.72 6.64 21.81
CA ALA A 572 -7.49 5.81 22.74
C ALA A 572 -7.07 4.34 22.75
N THR A 573 -6.85 3.74 21.57
CA THR A 573 -6.42 2.33 21.46
C THR A 573 -5.03 2.12 22.06
N ILE A 574 -4.11 3.05 21.82
CA ILE A 574 -2.74 3.02 22.35
C ILE A 574 -2.76 3.20 23.87
N THR A 575 -3.57 4.14 24.37
CA THR A 575 -3.73 4.38 25.81
C THR A 575 -4.29 3.15 26.53
N LEU A 576 -5.30 2.49 25.96
CA LEU A 576 -5.85 1.26 26.51
C LEU A 576 -4.80 0.14 26.51
N TYR A 577 -4.10 -0.04 25.40
CA TYR A 577 -3.04 -1.04 25.29
C TYR A 577 -1.92 -0.81 26.31
N SER A 578 -1.43 0.42 26.44
CA SER A 578 -0.39 0.79 27.41
C SER A 578 -0.84 0.57 28.85
N ARG A 579 -2.11 0.85 29.17
CA ARG A 579 -2.68 0.60 30.50
C ARG A 579 -2.70 -0.90 30.82
N ASN A 580 -3.15 -1.73 29.90
CA ASN A 580 -3.18 -3.18 30.10
C ASN A 580 -1.78 -3.75 30.33
N LEU A 581 -0.77 -3.28 29.58
CA LEU A 581 0.62 -3.69 29.80
C LEU A 581 1.14 -3.31 31.20
N GLN A 582 0.72 -2.14 31.70
CA GLN A 582 1.09 -1.68 33.03
C GLN A 582 0.42 -2.51 34.13
N GLU A 583 -0.88 -2.79 34.01
CA GLU A 583 -1.63 -3.62 34.96
C GLU A 583 -1.04 -5.04 35.07
N GLU A 584 -0.53 -5.57 33.96
CA GLU A 584 0.13 -6.88 33.91
C GLU A 584 1.63 -6.83 34.28
N GLY A 585 2.19 -5.66 34.61
CA GLY A 585 3.60 -5.49 34.96
C GLY A 585 4.59 -5.81 33.84
N LEU A 586 4.15 -5.76 32.58
CA LEU A 586 4.93 -6.17 31.41
C LEU A 586 5.80 -5.05 30.83
N ARG A 587 5.43 -3.78 31.03
CA ARG A 587 6.18 -2.63 30.52
C ARG A 587 5.91 -1.36 31.33
N ASP A 588 6.89 -0.48 31.38
CA ASP A 588 6.75 0.86 32.00
C ASP A 588 6.19 1.89 30.99
N PRO A 589 5.08 2.58 31.30
CA PRO A 589 4.44 3.55 30.41
C PRO A 589 5.15 4.90 30.28
N ASP A 590 6.19 5.21 31.06
CA ASP A 590 6.73 6.57 31.18
C ASP A 590 7.16 7.21 29.83
N ASN A 591 7.44 6.40 28.81
CA ASN A 591 7.87 6.88 27.48
C ASN A 591 6.77 7.02 26.42
N TRP A 592 5.49 6.72 26.72
CA TRP A 592 4.41 6.81 25.72
C TRP A 592 3.75 8.19 25.72
N THR A 593 3.64 8.81 24.54
CA THR A 593 2.95 10.10 24.38
C THR A 593 1.45 9.92 24.64
N LYS A 594 0.91 10.67 25.61
CA LYS A 594 -0.52 10.73 25.90
C LYS A 594 -1.13 11.97 25.24
N ALA A 595 -2.44 11.97 25.04
CA ALA A 595 -3.13 13.15 24.51
C ALA A 595 -2.97 14.40 25.40
N GLU A 596 -2.77 14.21 26.70
CA GLU A 596 -2.48 15.26 27.68
C GLU A 596 -1.09 15.89 27.48
N ASP A 597 -0.15 15.12 26.93
CA ASP A 597 1.20 15.56 26.59
C ASP A 597 1.25 16.35 25.28
N LEU A 598 0.12 16.56 24.60
CA LEU A 598 0.06 17.30 23.35
C LEU A 598 -0.28 18.77 23.60
N ASP A 599 0.53 19.64 22.99
CA ASP A 599 0.25 21.07 22.88
C ASP A 599 -0.35 21.38 21.51
N ILE A 600 -1.49 22.09 21.50
CA ILE A 600 -2.25 22.40 20.29
C ILE A 600 -2.28 23.90 20.14
N LEU A 601 -1.65 24.40 19.07
CA LEU A 601 -1.39 25.82 18.86
C LEU A 601 -1.96 26.26 17.51
N ILE A 602 -2.65 27.39 17.50
CA ILE A 602 -2.91 28.14 16.27
C ILE A 602 -1.68 29.02 16.04
N SER A 603 -0.79 28.60 15.13
CA SER A 603 0.57 29.13 15.05
C SER A 603 0.75 30.25 14.03
N LYS A 604 -0.02 30.26 12.94
CA LYS A 604 0.17 31.20 11.83
C LYS A 604 -1.11 31.47 11.05
N HIS A 605 -1.40 32.75 10.82
CA HIS A 605 -2.39 33.19 9.85
C HIS A 605 -1.88 32.96 8.42
N LEU A 606 -2.60 32.18 7.61
CA LEU A 606 -2.23 31.86 6.23
C LEU A 606 -2.93 32.76 5.21
N GLY A 607 -4.07 33.35 5.57
CA GLY A 607 -4.86 34.19 4.70
C GLY A 607 -6.36 34.12 5.01
N SER A 608 -7.17 34.84 4.26
CA SER A 608 -8.62 34.78 4.39
C SER A 608 -9.34 34.78 3.04
N ILE A 609 -10.59 34.32 3.04
CA ILE A 609 -11.47 34.36 1.88
C ILE A 609 -12.71 35.16 2.28
N GLN A 610 -12.91 36.30 1.64
CA GLN A 610 -14.13 37.10 1.75
C GLN A 610 -15.06 36.71 0.61
N PHE A 611 -16.22 36.14 0.97
CA PHE A 611 -17.26 35.85 -0.01
C PHE A 611 -18.22 37.03 -0.13
N ILE A 612 -18.55 37.39 -1.37
CA ILE A 612 -19.42 38.52 -1.74
C ILE A 612 -20.54 38.04 -2.68
N GLU A 613 -21.66 38.79 -2.74
CA GLU A 613 -22.73 38.48 -3.67
C GLU A 613 -22.40 38.95 -5.09
N SER A 614 -22.76 38.12 -6.08
CA SER A 614 -22.66 38.50 -7.49
C SER A 614 -23.79 39.45 -7.88
N PRO A 615 -23.58 40.36 -8.86
CA PRO A 615 -24.60 41.31 -9.28
C PRO A 615 -25.83 40.61 -9.87
N LYS A 616 -27.03 40.84 -9.32
CA LYS A 616 -28.30 40.28 -9.85
C LYS A 616 -29.00 41.32 -10.74
N GLY A 617 -28.34 41.69 -11.85
CA GLY A 617 -28.87 42.63 -12.84
C GLY A 617 -28.75 44.10 -12.44
N THR A 618 -29.23 45.00 -13.30
CA THR A 618 -29.16 46.45 -13.05
C THR A 618 -30.35 46.90 -12.20
N ILE A 619 -30.07 47.41 -11.00
CA ILE A 619 -31.06 48.12 -10.20
C ILE A 619 -31.12 49.56 -10.72
N ASP A 620 -32.28 49.99 -11.21
CA ASP A 620 -32.51 51.36 -11.66
C ASP A 620 -32.72 52.26 -10.43
N ILE A 621 -31.66 52.95 -10.01
CA ILE A 621 -31.62 53.79 -8.82
C ILE A 621 -31.72 55.25 -9.26
N SER A 622 -32.47 56.09 -8.54
CA SER A 622 -32.56 57.51 -8.86
C SER A 622 -31.19 58.21 -8.76
N GLU A 623 -30.94 59.18 -9.65
CA GLU A 623 -29.70 59.98 -9.67
C GLU A 623 -29.39 60.65 -8.31
N GLU A 624 -30.42 61.05 -7.57
CA GLU A 624 -30.28 61.63 -6.22
C GLU A 624 -29.74 60.60 -5.21
N LEU A 625 -30.24 59.37 -5.28
CA LEU A 625 -29.81 58.29 -4.38
C LEU A 625 -28.41 57.78 -4.76
N LYS A 626 -28.06 57.79 -6.05
CA LYS A 626 -26.71 57.47 -6.52
C LYS A 626 -25.66 58.43 -5.96
N LYS A 627 -25.91 59.74 -6.03
CA LYS A 627 -25.03 60.77 -5.44
C LYS A 627 -24.86 60.62 -3.93
N GLU A 628 -25.94 60.27 -3.23
CA GLU A 628 -25.88 60.03 -1.78
C GLU A 628 -25.06 58.77 -1.43
N ILE A 629 -25.16 57.71 -2.24
CA ILE A 629 -24.36 56.49 -2.09
C ILE A 629 -22.87 56.80 -2.30
N GLU A 630 -22.52 57.51 -3.36
CA GLU A 630 -21.14 57.93 -3.66
C GLU A 630 -20.56 58.80 -2.53
N ARG A 631 -21.31 59.80 -2.07
CA ARG A 631 -20.91 60.66 -0.94
C ARG A 631 -20.62 59.86 0.32
N ARG A 632 -21.50 58.91 0.69
CA ARG A 632 -21.30 58.05 1.87
C ARG A 632 -20.10 57.11 1.71
N ALA A 633 -19.91 56.55 0.52
CA ALA A 633 -18.77 55.69 0.24
C ALA A 633 -17.45 56.46 0.44
N LEU A 634 -17.36 57.69 -0.09
CA LEU A 634 -16.21 58.58 0.11
C LEU A 634 -15.97 58.86 1.60
N GLU A 635 -17.01 59.21 2.37
CA GLU A 635 -16.89 59.45 3.81
C GLU A 635 -16.34 58.24 4.57
N ILE A 636 -16.77 57.04 4.21
CA ILE A 636 -16.30 55.79 4.79
C ILE A 636 -14.81 55.56 4.45
N VAL A 637 -14.41 55.71 3.19
CA VAL A 637 -13.02 55.51 2.76
C VAL A 637 -12.08 56.54 3.40
N MET A 638 -12.51 57.81 3.46
CA MET A 638 -11.77 58.87 4.16
C MET A 638 -11.55 58.55 5.64
N LYS A 639 -12.56 57.96 6.30
CA LYS A 639 -12.43 57.51 7.69
C LYS A 639 -11.46 56.33 7.81
N VAL A 640 -11.57 55.32 6.95
CA VAL A 640 -10.69 54.15 6.94
C VAL A 640 -9.22 54.56 6.79
N GLU A 641 -8.91 55.42 5.81
CA GLU A 641 -7.53 55.87 5.59
C GLU A 641 -6.98 56.71 6.77
N ARG A 642 -7.82 57.53 7.43
CA ARG A 642 -7.43 58.26 8.64
C ARG A 642 -7.18 57.34 9.83
N ASP A 643 -8.03 56.33 10.01
CA ASP A 643 -7.89 55.33 11.08
C ASP A 643 -6.60 54.50 10.89
N GLU A 644 -6.12 54.35 9.64
CA GLU A 644 -4.81 53.78 9.29
C GLU A 644 -3.63 54.77 9.42
N GLY A 645 -3.87 55.98 9.93
CA GLY A 645 -2.83 56.99 10.18
C GLY A 645 -2.38 57.77 8.94
N ARG A 646 -3.13 57.70 7.84
CA ARG A 646 -2.85 58.44 6.60
C ARG A 646 -3.64 59.75 6.54
N ILE A 647 -3.23 60.64 5.63
CA ILE A 647 -3.89 61.93 5.40
C ILE A 647 -4.58 61.89 4.04
N PRO A 648 -5.89 61.55 4.00
CA PRO A 648 -6.66 61.53 2.76
C PRO A 648 -7.31 62.89 2.45
N GLU A 649 -7.29 63.25 1.16
CA GLU A 649 -7.89 64.47 0.59
C GLU A 649 -8.71 64.11 -0.65
N ILE A 650 -9.92 64.67 -0.77
CA ILE A 650 -10.76 64.52 -1.97
C ILE A 650 -10.19 65.42 -3.07
N VAL A 651 -10.06 64.88 -4.28
CA VAL A 651 -9.53 65.60 -5.44
C VAL A 651 -10.63 65.98 -6.44
N LEU A 652 -10.30 66.84 -7.40
CA LEU A 652 -11.24 67.32 -8.42
C LEU A 652 -11.45 66.27 -9.53
N GLU A 653 -12.62 66.27 -10.16
CA GLU A 653 -13.01 65.31 -11.21
C GLU A 653 -12.03 65.24 -12.41
N GLU A 654 -11.26 66.30 -12.66
CA GLU A 654 -10.26 66.37 -13.75
C GLU A 654 -9.06 65.44 -13.54
N GLU A 655 -8.84 64.95 -12.31
CA GLU A 655 -7.70 64.08 -11.96
C GLU A 655 -7.97 62.59 -12.22
N HIS A 656 -9.22 62.21 -12.54
CA HIS A 656 -9.65 60.83 -12.84
C HIS A 656 -9.49 59.81 -11.69
N TYR A 657 -9.47 60.28 -10.43
CA TYR A 657 -9.57 59.48 -9.22
C TYR A 657 -10.26 60.28 -8.11
N ASP A 658 -10.74 59.64 -7.04
CA ASP A 658 -11.55 60.31 -6.00
C ASP A 658 -10.74 60.89 -4.83
N ILE A 659 -9.77 60.11 -4.32
CA ILE A 659 -9.05 60.42 -3.07
C ILE A 659 -7.54 60.28 -3.27
N ARG A 660 -6.79 61.28 -2.82
CA ARG A 660 -5.34 61.18 -2.63
C ARG A 660 -5.02 60.98 -1.15
N SER A 661 -4.40 59.86 -0.78
CA SER A 661 -4.06 59.57 0.61
C SER A 661 -2.56 59.42 0.81
N VAL A 662 -1.96 60.23 1.67
CA VAL A 662 -0.50 60.27 1.88
C VAL A 662 -0.13 59.69 3.24
N ASP A 663 0.91 58.85 3.25
CA ASP A 663 1.56 58.41 4.47
C ASP A 663 2.40 59.56 5.04
N PRO A 664 2.13 60.06 6.26
CA PRO A 664 2.91 61.14 6.82
C PRO A 664 4.38 60.77 7.06
N SER A 665 4.67 59.48 7.28
CA SER A 665 5.98 58.93 7.62
C SER A 665 6.81 58.56 6.37
N THR A 666 6.23 57.82 5.42
CA THR A 666 6.95 57.36 4.21
C THR A 666 6.83 58.32 3.03
N LYS A 667 5.91 59.28 3.09
CA LYS A 667 5.51 60.17 1.97
C LYS A 667 4.92 59.43 0.76
N GLU A 668 4.64 58.15 0.89
CA GLU A 668 3.98 57.37 -0.15
C GLU A 668 2.54 57.84 -0.33
N ALA A 669 2.13 58.10 -1.58
CA ALA A 669 0.77 58.49 -1.92
C ALA A 669 0.01 57.31 -2.53
N ARG A 670 -1.19 57.06 -2.00
CA ARG A 670 -2.22 56.20 -2.60
C ARG A 670 -3.14 57.08 -3.43
N ILE A 671 -3.38 56.64 -4.66
CA ILE A 671 -4.38 57.17 -5.59
C ILE A 671 -5.57 56.24 -5.48
N ILE A 672 -6.68 56.73 -4.94
CA ILE A 672 -7.81 55.90 -4.52
C ILE A 672 -9.04 56.25 -5.34
N GLU A 673 -9.63 55.21 -5.93
CA GLU A 673 -10.93 55.24 -6.59
C GLU A 673 -11.97 54.53 -5.72
N VAL A 674 -13.17 55.10 -5.59
CA VAL A 674 -14.21 54.62 -4.68
C VAL A 674 -15.49 54.27 -5.44
N LYS A 675 -15.97 53.03 -5.27
CA LYS A 675 -17.26 52.59 -5.80
C LYS A 675 -18.22 52.22 -4.67
N GLY A 676 -19.41 52.80 -4.67
CA GLY A 676 -20.44 52.59 -3.66
C GLY A 676 -21.60 51.74 -4.15
N HIS A 677 -22.02 50.74 -3.36
CA HIS A 677 -23.17 49.88 -3.63
C HIS A 677 -24.18 49.92 -2.47
N LEU A 678 -25.46 50.00 -2.83
CA LEU A 678 -26.55 50.05 -1.85
C LEU A 678 -26.73 48.71 -1.12
N GLY A 679 -26.63 47.60 -1.87
CA GLY A 679 -26.83 46.22 -1.41
C GLY A 679 -25.53 45.44 -1.21
N PRO A 680 -25.62 44.11 -0.99
CA PRO A 680 -24.47 43.24 -0.72
C PRO A 680 -23.68 42.85 -1.97
N GLU A 681 -24.15 43.26 -3.14
CA GLU A 681 -23.54 42.97 -4.44
C GLU A 681 -22.28 43.82 -4.60
N VAL A 682 -21.20 43.18 -5.05
CA VAL A 682 -19.90 43.82 -5.20
C VAL A 682 -19.42 43.66 -6.63
N TYR A 683 -19.29 44.77 -7.33
CA TYR A 683 -18.66 44.90 -8.64
C TYR A 683 -17.89 46.23 -8.73
N GLY A 684 -16.89 46.29 -9.58
CA GLY A 684 -16.05 47.47 -9.79
C GLY A 684 -16.19 47.84 -11.25
N GLU A 685 -16.49 49.11 -11.50
CA GLU A 685 -16.52 49.66 -12.85
C GLU A 685 -15.48 50.77 -12.93
N LEU A 686 -14.59 50.70 -13.92
CA LEU A 686 -13.69 51.81 -14.24
C LEU A 686 -14.06 52.41 -15.60
N THR A 687 -14.03 53.74 -15.66
CA THR A 687 -14.06 54.47 -16.94
C THR A 687 -12.75 54.25 -17.71
N PRO A 688 -12.69 54.50 -19.03
CA PRO A 688 -11.45 54.37 -19.80
C PRO A 688 -10.28 55.17 -19.21
N HIS A 689 -10.53 56.39 -18.73
CA HIS A 689 -9.50 57.24 -18.14
C HIS A 689 -9.04 56.74 -16.75
N GLU A 690 -9.95 56.24 -15.92
CA GLU A 690 -9.60 55.58 -14.65
C GLU A 690 -8.76 54.31 -14.88
N ALA A 691 -9.11 53.51 -15.90
CA ALA A 691 -8.36 52.31 -16.25
C ALA A 691 -6.94 52.65 -16.77
N GLU A 692 -6.81 53.67 -17.62
CA GLU A 692 -5.50 54.17 -18.07
C GLU A 692 -4.65 54.69 -16.90
N LEU A 693 -5.28 55.38 -15.95
CA LEU A 693 -4.63 55.84 -14.72
C LEU A 693 -4.17 54.66 -13.85
N ALA A 694 -5.02 53.65 -13.66
CA ALA A 694 -4.68 52.44 -12.92
C ALA A 694 -3.50 51.68 -13.56
N GLU A 695 -3.46 51.58 -14.89
CA GLU A 695 -2.35 50.97 -15.62
C GLU A 695 -1.04 51.75 -15.49
N ARG A 696 -1.11 53.07 -15.38
CA ARG A 696 0.06 53.95 -15.21
C ARG A 696 0.60 53.90 -13.78
N GLU A 697 -0.28 53.94 -12.80
CA GLU A 697 0.07 54.14 -11.38
C GLU A 697 0.29 52.82 -10.62
N ARG A 698 -0.25 51.70 -11.11
CA ARG A 698 -0.01 50.33 -10.62
C ARG A 698 -0.12 50.22 -9.10
N GLU A 699 0.98 49.93 -8.40
CA GLU A 699 1.03 49.73 -6.95
C GLU A 699 0.58 50.94 -6.13
N ARG A 700 0.57 52.14 -6.72
CA ARG A 700 0.05 53.37 -6.11
C ARG A 700 -1.45 53.54 -6.30
N TYR A 701 -2.07 52.80 -7.21
CA TYR A 701 -3.50 52.85 -7.49
C TYR A 701 -4.27 51.84 -6.65
N TRP A 702 -5.37 52.28 -6.06
CA TRP A 702 -6.20 51.52 -5.14
C TRP A 702 -7.66 51.66 -5.53
N LEU A 703 -8.37 50.54 -5.60
CA LEU A 703 -9.82 50.53 -5.79
C LEU A 703 -10.48 50.11 -4.48
N TYR A 704 -11.29 51.00 -3.92
CA TYR A 704 -12.17 50.73 -2.79
C TYR A 704 -13.58 50.46 -3.28
N ILE A 705 -14.17 49.37 -2.82
CA ILE A 705 -15.58 49.07 -3.06
C ILE A 705 -16.29 49.00 -1.71
N VAL A 706 -17.18 49.95 -1.48
CA VAL A 706 -18.02 50.05 -0.28
C VAL A 706 -19.41 49.53 -0.63
N TYR A 707 -19.91 48.56 0.12
CA TYR A 707 -21.19 47.89 -0.14
C TYR A 707 -22.04 47.83 1.12
N ASN A 708 -23.31 47.42 0.99
CA ASN A 708 -24.30 47.45 2.07
C ASN A 708 -24.50 48.86 2.70
N ILE A 709 -24.30 49.93 1.92
CA ILE A 709 -24.40 51.32 2.42
C ILE A 709 -25.79 51.64 3.00
N GLY A 710 -26.84 50.94 2.54
CA GLY A 710 -28.20 51.10 3.05
C GLY A 710 -28.46 50.45 4.42
N SER A 711 -27.51 49.67 4.96
CA SER A 711 -27.67 48.95 6.24
C SER A 711 -26.40 49.05 7.09
N ASN A 712 -25.57 48.01 7.11
CA ASN A 712 -24.27 48.00 7.77
C ASN A 712 -23.17 48.04 6.69
N PRO A 713 -22.56 49.21 6.43
CA PRO A 713 -21.59 49.34 5.37
C PRO A 713 -20.36 48.47 5.61
N GLU A 714 -19.96 47.73 4.58
CA GLU A 714 -18.74 46.95 4.53
C GLU A 714 -17.87 47.43 3.35
N TRP A 715 -16.58 47.10 3.36
CA TRP A 715 -15.68 47.51 2.30
C TRP A 715 -14.64 46.45 2.00
N VAL A 716 -14.17 46.45 0.75
CA VAL A 716 -12.99 45.72 0.28
C VAL A 716 -12.12 46.68 -0.52
N ARG A 717 -10.80 46.48 -0.49
CA ARG A 717 -9.86 47.30 -1.28
C ARG A 717 -8.86 46.43 -2.02
N PHE A 718 -8.51 46.87 -3.21
CA PHE A 718 -7.59 46.18 -4.10
C PHE A 718 -6.46 47.13 -4.47
N ARG A 719 -5.23 46.73 -4.14
CA ARG A 719 -4.01 47.43 -4.56
C ARG A 719 -3.61 46.92 -5.94
N ASP A 720 -3.22 47.83 -6.84
CA ASP A 720 -2.97 47.51 -8.25
C ASP A 720 -4.08 46.62 -8.83
N PRO A 721 -5.32 47.11 -8.89
CA PRO A 721 -6.46 46.29 -9.30
C PRO A 721 -6.27 45.71 -10.70
N VAL A 722 -5.40 46.28 -11.55
CA VAL A 722 -5.08 45.76 -12.88
C VAL A 722 -4.43 44.37 -12.80
N SER A 723 -3.58 44.12 -11.80
CA SER A 723 -2.91 42.82 -11.61
C SER A 723 -3.62 41.92 -10.61
N THR A 724 -4.34 42.51 -9.65
CA THR A 724 -4.96 41.76 -8.54
C THR A 724 -6.42 41.39 -8.76
N MET A 725 -7.10 41.95 -9.76
CA MET A 725 -8.50 41.67 -10.07
C MET A 725 -8.71 41.11 -11.48
N ASN A 726 -9.82 40.39 -11.66
CA ASN A 726 -10.26 39.91 -12.97
C ASN A 726 -11.12 40.96 -13.68
N TRP A 727 -10.57 41.61 -14.72
CA TRP A 727 -11.27 42.62 -15.53
C TRP A 727 -11.79 42.04 -16.86
N GLU A 728 -13.02 42.40 -17.23
CA GLU A 728 -13.57 42.21 -18.58
C GLU A 728 -14.05 43.55 -19.16
N ALA A 729 -13.74 43.81 -20.44
CA ALA A 729 -14.23 44.98 -21.14
C ALA A 729 -15.66 44.72 -21.65
N PHE A 730 -16.59 45.63 -21.35
CA PHE A 730 -17.97 45.56 -21.79
C PHE A 730 -18.38 46.86 -22.50
N GLU A 731 -19.09 46.76 -23.62
CA GLU A 731 -19.61 47.93 -24.35
C GLU A 731 -21.08 48.18 -24.00
N ARG A 732 -21.38 49.35 -23.42
CA ARG A 732 -22.76 49.82 -23.25
C ARG A 732 -22.83 51.32 -23.45
N VAL A 733 -23.16 51.77 -24.67
CA VAL A 733 -23.18 53.19 -25.14
C VAL A 733 -21.81 53.90 -25.05
N GLU A 734 -20.98 53.59 -24.04
CA GLU A 734 -19.55 53.85 -23.89
C GLU A 734 -18.83 52.56 -23.39
N ARG A 735 -17.52 52.45 -23.60
CA ARG A 735 -16.71 51.29 -23.16
C ARG A 735 -16.40 51.39 -21.67
N ARG A 736 -16.75 50.36 -20.89
CA ARG A 736 -16.44 50.25 -19.45
C ARG A 736 -15.73 48.93 -19.13
N TYR A 737 -14.99 48.90 -18.03
CA TYR A 737 -14.39 47.67 -17.52
C TYR A 737 -15.15 47.22 -16.28
N ILE A 738 -15.69 46.00 -16.25
CA ILE A 738 -16.50 45.46 -15.16
C ILE A 738 -15.80 44.24 -14.53
N LEU A 739 -15.89 44.11 -13.20
CA LEU A 739 -15.47 42.91 -12.49
C LEU A 739 -16.37 41.71 -12.80
N ARG A 740 -15.76 40.63 -13.30
CA ARG A 740 -16.41 39.33 -13.45
C ARG A 740 -15.45 38.20 -13.09
N PRO A 741 -15.94 37.06 -12.57
CA PRO A 741 -15.09 35.88 -12.46
C PRO A 741 -14.71 35.46 -13.87
N LYS A 742 -13.42 35.25 -14.13
CA LYS A 742 -12.90 34.91 -15.45
C LYS A 742 -13.61 33.64 -15.96
N GLU A 743 -14.48 33.76 -16.95
CA GLU A 743 -15.08 32.59 -17.59
C GLU A 743 -14.01 31.92 -18.47
N GLY A 744 -13.75 30.64 -18.18
CA GLY A 744 -12.67 29.91 -18.82
C GLY A 744 -12.85 29.81 -20.34
N ASN A 745 -11.95 30.46 -21.09
CA ASN A 745 -11.35 29.95 -22.33
C ASN A 745 -10.31 30.94 -22.90
N PRO A 746 -9.34 30.46 -23.69
CA PRO A 746 -8.21 29.58 -23.38
C PRO A 746 -6.91 30.36 -23.06
#